data_AF-A0ABD3P578-F1
#
_entry.id   AF-A0ABD3P578-F1
#
_cell.length_a   1.000
_cell.length_b   1.000
_cell.length_c   1.000
_cell.angle_alpha   90.00
_cell.angle_beta   90.00
_cell.angle_gamma   90.00
#
_symmetry.space_group_name_H-M   'P 1'
#
loop_
_entity.id
_entity.type
_entity.pdbx_description
1 polymer ?
#
loop_
_entity_poly.entity_id
_entity_poly.type
_entity_poly.pdbx_seq_one_letter_code
_entity_poly.pdbx_strand_id
1 'polypeptide(L)'
;MTNDICDIEDLKSTPSSSVAPTACDPSNKKLFAVGLGMFLVGAALSASITLGILLGGSAGEAGGTSNQEAQSAEESTTITGPVWTGCIAPCDDATGICTYTARVDIHSSEFGLYNFEECPDAGNMPDIGMELGKTYRFVQADITNYFHPLGFAYGSDGALSGAEELDQDSFLSYQLKGKIITLEGEYEPQFGHPIEEWATNGEYRVDVTLPVDFEYANDLFYFCHIHRYIGGRIKLTRNGRLVQPENLPPIMTSPPAPSSYDKECGTFGLVAADDGGEIAWPHSMPGDYRTPHPECPTTFVCEEGKSKFATCLDAINCHMFNGMTTNEHNGEKALFLHQMIPHHQNAVNMAKSLMSTWDYECDTTVGGTSEDQAVDPATLIECTMTNLLRSIIHGQNAQIQKMRDMLENNDWPEFDNCDRPLEGSAVSVDRVSEYVEMDVSRYGNDEDNVSGLQAQEEETTSMNSSKYSRTSSMPFVLFFQPAYVATAADNTTAQVAETTSINSTYVATAADNTTAQVAETTGGVDETEICRASCSNDTGTEICTFTAKLDIFASDLGAFYFDECGIDNPFPTIGIEVGKTYIFVQEDITNWYHPLGFAYHPDGAHVGMPEVEEGAFLTYMLNGETVELEVAYEPLFFHSPEEWIGYGKFSVGVKFDKDYDQDLFYFCHIHHGMSGRIKLLKNDVPIQASNFPNITYSHPEPSEYDKSCGTYGLSPFQLPHPECPESFVCDKTSEFAGCIETMNCYMMTGMTTRTSNSEVLGDVELFLNQMIPHHINAVNMAKALLYTDAVDCPSLVPSVSADMSSADVSDDCSLEAILREIIGNQNYQIQIMYGMLKDGGFPKTNDCVVDILGLV
;
A
#
# COMPACT_ATOMS: atom_id res chain seq x y z
N MET A 1 22.32 40.07 -16.87
CA MET A 1 23.42 40.73 -17.60
C MET A 1 24.71 40.41 -16.86
N THR A 2 25.77 39.95 -17.56
CA THR A 2 27.16 39.71 -17.08
C THR A 2 27.28 38.91 -15.79
N ASN A 3 27.48 37.59 -15.85
CA ASN A 3 28.80 36.92 -16.03
C ASN A 3 29.87 37.38 -15.04
N ASP A 4 30.39 36.45 -14.25
CA ASP A 4 31.80 36.04 -14.40
C ASP A 4 31.96 34.54 -14.07
N ILE A 5 32.87 33.90 -14.80
CA ILE A 5 33.17 32.46 -14.81
C ILE A 5 34.55 32.23 -14.18
N CYS A 6 34.77 31.08 -13.54
CA CYS A 6 36.11 30.46 -13.48
C CYS A 6 35.99 28.94 -13.45
N ASP A 7 36.51 28.29 -14.49
CA ASP A 7 36.45 26.84 -14.71
C ASP A 7 37.49 26.03 -13.91
N ILE A 8 37.08 24.80 -13.57
CA ILE A 8 37.74 23.49 -13.77
C ILE A 8 39.21 23.50 -14.29
N GLU A 9 40.13 22.81 -13.60
CA GLU A 9 40.80 21.58 -14.12
C GLU A 9 41.96 21.03 -13.25
N ASP A 10 42.04 19.68 -13.27
CA ASP A 10 43.17 18.78 -13.06
C ASP A 10 43.96 18.74 -11.72
N LEU A 11 43.89 17.56 -11.05
CA LEU A 11 45.08 16.84 -10.58
C LEU A 11 44.79 15.34 -10.28
N LYS A 12 45.30 14.44 -11.13
CA LYS A 12 45.36 12.99 -10.88
C LYS A 12 46.57 12.62 -10.01
N SER A 13 46.37 11.93 -8.87
CA SER A 13 47.19 10.77 -8.43
C SER A 13 46.91 10.31 -6.97
N THR A 14 46.64 9.02 -6.80
CA THR A 14 46.69 8.24 -5.55
C THR A 14 48.12 8.00 -5.03
N PRO A 15 48.36 7.38 -3.84
CA PRO A 15 47.55 7.29 -2.60
C PRO A 15 48.37 7.66 -1.32
N SER A 16 47.71 7.81 -0.15
CA SER A 16 48.09 7.13 1.13
C SER A 16 47.53 7.78 2.40
N SER A 17 47.11 6.92 3.34
CA SER A 17 47.24 7.04 4.81
C SER A 17 46.67 8.28 5.55
N SER A 18 45.57 8.03 6.28
CA SER A 18 45.40 8.27 7.73
C SER A 18 45.57 9.67 8.36
N VAL A 19 44.76 9.88 9.41
CA VAL A 19 44.84 10.89 10.48
C VAL A 19 43.94 12.13 10.26
N ALA A 20 42.92 12.24 11.12
CA ALA A 20 42.11 13.44 11.33
C ALA A 20 42.95 14.59 11.91
N PRO A 21 42.45 15.84 11.85
CA PRO A 21 42.31 16.50 13.15
C PRO A 21 41.05 17.36 13.32
N THR A 22 40.60 17.37 14.56
CA THR A 22 39.66 18.31 15.19
C THR A 22 40.11 19.77 15.15
N ALA A 23 39.11 20.65 15.03
CA ALA A 23 38.95 21.96 15.69
C ALA A 23 39.97 23.09 15.49
N CYS A 24 39.46 24.28 15.11
CA CYS A 24 40.02 25.60 15.46
C CYS A 24 39.02 26.75 15.20
N ASP A 25 38.12 26.99 16.16
CA ASP A 25 37.52 28.30 16.50
C ASP A 25 38.37 28.91 17.66
N PRO A 26 38.34 30.20 18.06
CA PRO A 26 37.64 31.39 17.51
C PRO A 26 38.54 32.62 17.25
N SER A 27 37.97 33.70 16.69
CA SER A 27 37.94 35.01 17.42
C SER A 27 37.14 36.16 16.76
N ASN A 28 36.05 36.51 17.44
CA ASN A 28 35.33 37.80 17.42
C ASN A 28 36.21 39.07 17.24
N LYS A 29 35.69 40.08 16.50
CA LYS A 29 35.43 41.45 17.03
C LYS A 29 34.80 42.48 16.06
N LYS A 30 33.65 43.01 16.51
CA LYS A 30 33.21 44.44 16.52
C LYS A 30 32.80 45.18 15.23
N LEU A 31 31.50 45.51 15.21
CA LEU A 31 30.87 46.83 14.95
C LEU A 31 31.67 47.92 14.21
N PHE A 32 31.06 48.46 13.16
CA PHE A 32 30.78 49.91 13.04
C PHE A 32 29.51 50.16 12.21
N ALA A 33 28.82 51.28 12.44
CA ALA A 33 27.47 51.56 11.90
C ALA A 33 27.40 52.82 11.01
N VAL A 34 26.63 52.72 9.91
CA VAL A 34 25.95 53.78 9.12
C VAL A 34 24.82 53.05 8.35
N GLY A 35 23.59 53.52 8.11
CA GLY A 35 22.90 54.79 8.38
C GLY A 35 22.03 55.21 7.18
N LEU A 36 20.78 55.66 7.42
CA LEU A 36 19.65 55.92 6.47
C LEU A 36 18.85 54.66 6.04
N GLY A 37 17.52 54.62 5.97
CA GLY A 37 16.48 55.47 6.57
C GLY A 37 15.39 56.00 5.62
N MET A 38 14.13 55.55 5.77
CA MET A 38 12.88 56.35 5.68
C MET A 38 11.59 55.51 5.79
N PHE A 39 10.77 55.84 6.78
CA PHE A 39 9.29 55.92 6.79
C PHE A 39 8.43 55.14 5.78
N LEU A 40 7.44 54.42 6.31
CA LEU A 40 6.02 54.78 6.15
C LEU A 40 5.20 54.36 7.39
N VAL A 41 4.04 55.01 7.59
CA VAL A 41 3.21 54.92 8.82
C VAL A 41 1.80 54.45 8.44
N GLY A 42 1.25 53.51 9.21
CA GLY A 42 -0.17 53.14 9.17
C GLY A 42 -0.62 52.66 10.54
N ALA A 43 -1.64 53.30 11.11
CA ALA A 43 -2.19 52.95 12.43
C ALA A 43 -3.72 53.10 12.45
N ALA A 44 -4.42 52.10 12.97
CA ALA A 44 -5.83 52.13 13.36
C ALA A 44 -6.02 51.10 14.50
N LEU A 45 -6.23 51.55 15.73
CA LEU A 45 -7.53 51.69 16.40
C LEU A 45 -8.23 50.36 16.77
N SER A 46 -7.94 49.88 17.99
CA SER A 46 -8.80 48.97 18.75
C SER A 46 -9.80 49.79 19.57
N ALA A 47 -11.11 49.58 19.38
CA ALA A 47 -12.16 50.30 20.11
C ALA A 47 -12.66 49.52 21.34
N SER A 48 -12.77 50.20 22.48
CA SER A 48 -13.36 49.64 23.70
C SER A 48 -14.89 49.65 23.65
N ILE A 49 -15.54 48.62 24.17
CA ILE A 49 -16.96 48.65 24.54
C ILE A 49 -17.08 48.51 26.06
N THR A 50 -17.65 49.53 26.69
CA THR A 50 -17.98 49.55 28.11
C THR A 50 -19.49 49.41 28.27
N LEU A 51 -19.94 48.46 29.10
CA LEU A 51 -21.34 48.40 29.54
C LEU A 51 -21.41 48.26 31.06
N GLY A 52 -22.02 49.23 31.74
CA GLY A 52 -22.48 49.08 33.12
C GLY A 52 -23.88 48.48 33.17
N ILE A 53 -24.57 48.34 34.32
CA ILE A 53 -24.32 48.98 35.62
C ILE A 53 -25.30 48.35 36.66
N LEU A 54 -24.99 48.42 37.97
CA LEU A 54 -25.90 48.24 39.15
C LEU A 54 -26.43 46.80 39.46
N LEU A 55 -26.71 46.39 40.73
CA LEU A 55 -27.05 47.12 41.96
C LEU A 55 -26.76 46.32 43.29
N GLY A 56 -26.40 47.01 44.40
CA GLY A 56 -26.43 46.52 45.80
C GLY A 56 -25.17 45.80 46.32
N GLY A 57 -24.50 46.13 47.43
CA GLY A 57 -24.84 46.89 48.66
C GLY A 57 -25.32 45.94 49.78
N SER A 58 -24.88 45.98 51.05
CA SER A 58 -23.84 46.72 51.81
C SER A 58 -23.72 46.02 53.21
N ALA A 59 -22.82 46.28 54.18
CA ALA A 59 -21.77 47.29 54.45
C ALA A 59 -20.75 46.70 55.46
N GLY A 60 -19.66 47.39 55.84
CA GLY A 60 -18.72 46.88 56.86
C GLY A 60 -17.41 47.66 57.11
N GLU A 61 -17.48 48.93 57.48
CA GLU A 61 -16.37 49.72 58.06
C GLU A 61 -15.89 49.15 59.43
N ALA A 62 -14.69 49.41 59.98
CA ALA A 62 -13.42 49.96 59.47
C ALA A 62 -12.32 49.85 60.56
N GLY A 63 -11.06 50.05 60.18
CA GLY A 63 -10.06 50.74 61.02
C GLY A 63 -8.96 49.90 61.72
N GLY A 64 -7.69 50.27 61.48
CA GLY A 64 -6.55 49.75 62.26
C GLY A 64 -5.19 49.85 61.54
N THR A 65 -4.51 50.99 61.64
CA THR A 65 -3.20 51.24 61.02
C THR A 65 -2.00 50.63 61.77
N SER A 66 -1.02 50.04 61.06
CA SER A 66 0.41 50.30 61.32
C SER A 66 1.31 49.68 60.24
N ASN A 67 2.28 50.46 59.74
CA ASN A 67 3.38 49.95 58.90
C ASN A 67 4.26 48.96 59.68
N GLN A 68 4.67 47.87 59.03
CA GLN A 68 5.97 47.24 59.27
C GLN A 68 6.52 46.69 57.94
N GLU A 69 7.81 46.90 57.69
CA GLU A 69 8.54 46.29 56.60
C GLU A 69 8.78 44.80 56.92
N ALA A 70 8.42 43.92 56.00
CA ALA A 70 8.90 42.54 55.90
C ALA A 70 9.29 42.35 54.43
N GLN A 71 10.59 42.29 54.10
CA GLN A 71 11.39 41.05 54.13
C GLN A 71 10.77 39.93 53.30
N SER A 72 11.49 39.56 52.24
CA SER A 72 11.20 38.46 51.33
C SER A 72 10.93 37.16 52.08
N ALA A 73 9.74 36.61 51.89
CA ALA A 73 9.50 35.18 52.08
C ALA A 73 9.72 34.50 50.73
N GLU A 74 10.68 33.59 50.65
CA GLU A 74 10.68 32.56 49.61
C GLU A 74 9.45 31.69 49.86
N GLU A 75 8.51 31.69 48.93
CA GLU A 75 7.29 30.88 49.06
C GLU A 75 7.62 29.42 48.71
N SER A 76 7.99 28.68 49.74
CA SER A 76 8.28 27.24 49.70
C SER A 76 7.02 26.45 49.30
N THR A 77 6.80 26.27 48.00
CA THR A 77 5.79 25.36 47.45
C THR A 77 6.07 23.94 47.97
N THR A 78 5.12 23.40 48.74
CA THR A 78 5.27 22.11 49.41
C THR A 78 5.13 21.00 48.37
N ILE A 79 6.24 20.36 47.99
CA ILE A 79 6.24 19.27 47.01
C ILE A 79 5.75 17.98 47.69
N THR A 80 4.54 17.54 47.35
CA THR A 80 3.80 16.50 48.10
C THR A 80 3.64 15.15 47.39
N GLY A 81 3.97 15.04 46.10
CA GLY A 81 3.83 13.79 45.34
C GLY A 81 4.80 12.66 45.77
N PRO A 82 4.52 11.39 45.41
CA PRO A 82 5.49 10.31 45.47
C PRO A 82 6.61 10.51 44.45
N VAL A 83 7.75 9.84 44.64
CA VAL A 83 8.86 9.85 43.68
C VAL A 83 8.49 8.99 42.47
N TRP A 84 8.71 9.48 41.24
CA TRP A 84 8.54 8.65 40.04
C TRP A 84 9.68 7.63 39.93
N THR A 85 9.34 6.39 39.60
CA THR A 85 10.31 5.28 39.46
C THR A 85 10.06 4.41 38.22
N GLY A 86 9.12 4.80 37.35
CA GLY A 86 8.97 4.19 36.03
C GLY A 86 9.99 4.74 35.05
N CYS A 87 9.80 4.51 33.74
CA CYS A 87 10.81 4.90 32.76
C CYS A 87 11.03 6.42 32.74
N ILE A 88 12.28 6.83 32.55
CA ILE A 88 12.64 8.21 32.24
C ILE A 88 13.88 8.23 31.34
N ALA A 89 13.79 8.91 30.21
CA ALA A 89 14.90 9.09 29.28
C ALA A 89 16.15 9.66 29.99
N PRO A 90 17.36 9.15 29.69
CA PRO A 90 18.60 9.81 30.09
C PRO A 90 18.72 11.15 29.37
N CYS A 91 19.36 12.12 30.03
CA CYS A 91 19.62 13.44 29.47
C CYS A 91 21.10 13.60 29.16
N ASP A 92 21.41 14.17 27.99
CA ASP A 92 22.78 14.51 27.61
C ASP A 92 23.29 15.69 28.45
N ASP A 93 24.44 15.52 29.09
CA ASP A 93 25.02 16.50 30.02
C ASP A 93 25.45 17.82 29.35
N ALA A 94 25.64 17.83 28.02
CA ALA A 94 26.14 19.00 27.28
C ALA A 94 25.00 19.89 26.73
N THR A 95 23.89 19.28 26.32
CA THR A 95 22.72 19.92 25.73
C THR A 95 21.55 20.07 26.72
N GLY A 96 21.47 19.20 27.73
CA GLY A 96 20.37 19.12 28.68
C GLY A 96 19.11 18.44 28.14
N ILE A 97 19.14 17.95 26.90
CA ILE A 97 18.02 17.28 26.22
C ILE A 97 17.98 15.82 26.66
N CYS A 98 16.79 15.33 27.01
CA CYS A 98 16.55 13.91 27.31
C CYS A 98 15.94 13.22 26.08
N THR A 99 16.42 12.04 25.69
CA THR A 99 16.01 11.40 24.42
C THR A 99 15.27 10.09 24.65
N TYR A 100 14.13 9.94 23.99
CA TYR A 100 13.42 8.70 23.76
C TYR A 100 13.56 8.31 22.29
N THR A 101 13.87 7.05 22.01
CA THR A 101 14.00 6.49 20.66
C THR A 101 12.85 5.52 20.43
N ALA A 102 11.87 5.94 19.63
CA ALA A 102 10.63 5.20 19.41
C ALA A 102 10.85 4.04 18.44
N ARG A 103 10.15 2.94 18.70
CA ARG A 103 10.01 1.77 17.82
C ARG A 103 8.58 1.25 17.92
N VAL A 104 8.14 0.46 16.93
CA VAL A 104 6.84 -0.23 16.96
C VAL A 104 7.06 -1.74 16.91
N ASP A 105 6.52 -2.45 17.91
CA ASP A 105 6.44 -3.91 17.87
C ASP A 105 5.17 -4.30 17.09
N ILE A 106 5.32 -4.62 15.80
CA ILE A 106 4.21 -4.96 14.90
C ILE A 106 3.48 -6.26 15.27
N HIS A 107 4.07 -7.14 16.10
CA HIS A 107 3.47 -8.41 16.53
C HIS A 107 2.79 -8.32 17.90
N SER A 108 2.86 -7.17 18.56
CA SER A 108 2.31 -6.97 19.91
C SER A 108 0.79 -6.82 19.98
N SER A 109 0.14 -6.47 18.87
CA SER A 109 -1.30 -6.26 18.75
C SER A 109 -1.73 -6.29 17.27
N GLU A 110 -3.02 -6.08 17.01
CA GLU A 110 -3.60 -5.88 15.67
C GLU A 110 -2.83 -4.83 14.85
N PHE A 111 -2.56 -3.66 15.43
CA PHE A 111 -1.90 -2.54 14.75
C PHE A 111 -0.40 -2.40 15.07
N GLY A 112 0.10 -3.19 16.03
CA GLY A 112 1.39 -2.97 16.67
C GLY A 112 1.30 -1.94 17.80
N LEU A 113 2.37 -1.81 18.59
CA LEU A 113 2.42 -0.92 19.76
C LEU A 113 3.78 -0.23 19.88
N TYR A 114 3.81 1.03 20.30
CA TYR A 114 5.06 1.73 20.60
C TYR A 114 5.84 1.09 21.75
N ASN A 115 7.16 1.10 21.64
CA ASN A 115 8.10 1.01 22.75
C ASN A 115 9.22 2.06 22.58
N PHE A 116 10.05 2.23 23.61
CA PHE A 116 11.20 3.13 23.58
C PHE A 116 12.46 2.37 24.00
N GLU A 117 13.57 2.56 23.28
CA GLU A 117 14.84 1.86 23.55
C GLU A 117 15.37 2.09 24.97
N GLU A 118 15.09 3.24 25.55
CA GLU A 118 15.48 3.66 26.89
C GLU A 118 14.59 3.05 27.99
N CYS A 119 13.52 2.34 27.59
CA CYS A 119 12.52 1.71 28.45
C CYS A 119 12.38 0.18 28.26
N PRO A 120 13.47 -0.62 28.12
CA PRO A 120 13.37 -2.02 27.65
C PRO A 120 12.61 -2.94 28.62
N ASP A 121 12.66 -2.67 29.93
CA ASP A 121 11.95 -3.43 30.96
C ASP A 121 10.47 -3.01 31.13
N ALA A 122 10.02 -1.96 30.43
CA ALA A 122 8.68 -1.39 30.59
C ALA A 122 7.62 -2.03 29.66
N GLY A 123 8.06 -2.80 28.65
CA GLY A 123 7.18 -3.43 27.67
C GLY A 123 6.63 -2.46 26.62
N ASN A 124 5.57 -2.89 25.95
CA ASN A 124 4.86 -2.10 24.92
C ASN A 124 3.84 -1.14 25.57
N MET A 125 3.60 0.01 24.94
CA MET A 125 2.85 1.16 25.49
C MET A 125 3.31 1.61 26.90
N PRO A 126 4.63 1.80 27.15
CA PRO A 126 5.11 2.10 28.49
C PRO A 126 4.63 3.46 29.03
N ASP A 127 4.28 3.51 30.32
CA ASP A 127 4.17 4.77 31.07
C ASP A 127 5.58 5.41 31.18
N ILE A 128 5.78 6.56 30.53
CA ILE A 128 7.07 7.30 30.51
C ILE A 128 7.01 8.56 31.39
N GLY A 129 8.17 9.02 31.87
CA GLY A 129 8.29 10.21 32.72
C GLY A 129 8.83 11.44 32.00
N MET A 130 8.27 12.62 32.28
CA MET A 130 8.79 13.91 31.83
C MET A 130 8.88 14.93 32.97
N GLU A 131 10.09 15.45 33.22
CA GLU A 131 10.37 16.46 34.23
C GLU A 131 10.14 17.88 33.68
N LEU A 132 9.26 18.65 34.32
CA LEU A 132 8.92 20.02 33.92
C LEU A 132 10.14 20.95 33.92
N GLY A 133 10.27 21.77 32.88
CA GLY A 133 11.40 22.64 32.64
C GLY A 133 12.56 22.00 31.87
N LYS A 134 12.40 20.78 31.37
CA LYS A 134 13.34 20.13 30.44
C LYS A 134 12.73 19.97 29.05
N THR A 135 13.61 19.79 28.07
CA THR A 135 13.26 19.35 26.71
C THR A 135 13.45 17.85 26.58
N TYR A 136 12.44 17.17 26.07
CA TYR A 136 12.45 15.76 25.70
C TYR A 136 12.36 15.63 24.18
N ARG A 137 13.25 14.83 23.61
CA ARG A 137 13.33 14.53 22.18
C ARG A 137 12.83 13.13 21.93
N PHE A 138 11.89 12.99 21.01
CA PHE A 138 11.36 11.70 20.56
C PHE A 138 11.85 11.45 19.13
N VAL A 139 12.72 10.47 18.94
CA VAL A 139 13.31 10.12 17.63
C VAL A 139 12.52 8.98 16.99
N GLN A 140 12.17 9.11 15.72
CA GLN A 140 11.40 8.14 14.93
C GLN A 140 12.16 7.68 13.67
N ALA A 141 13.47 7.54 13.79
CA ALA A 141 14.35 7.15 12.68
C ALA A 141 14.40 5.62 12.45
N ASP A 142 13.80 4.81 13.32
CA ASP A 142 13.77 3.36 13.14
C ASP A 142 12.63 2.92 12.20
N ILE A 143 12.91 2.00 11.28
CA ILE A 143 12.00 1.54 10.21
C ILE A 143 10.66 0.99 10.71
N THR A 144 10.58 0.57 11.97
CA THR A 144 9.29 0.18 12.59
C THR A 144 8.32 1.35 12.76
N ASN A 145 8.79 2.60 12.76
CA ASN A 145 7.94 3.79 12.84
C ASN A 145 7.28 4.17 11.51
N TYR A 146 7.53 3.45 10.40
CA TYR A 146 6.81 3.68 9.14
C TYR A 146 5.28 3.60 9.38
N PHE A 147 4.48 4.51 8.80
CA PHE A 147 3.06 4.73 9.13
C PHE A 147 2.73 5.09 10.59
N HIS A 148 3.72 5.39 11.43
CA HIS A 148 3.53 5.69 12.84
C HIS A 148 4.12 7.05 13.26
N PRO A 149 3.55 8.18 12.83
CA PRO A 149 3.92 9.50 13.36
C PRO A 149 3.47 9.64 14.83
N LEU A 150 4.34 10.15 15.70
CA LEU A 150 4.01 10.47 17.10
C LEU A 150 3.27 11.80 17.21
N GLY A 151 2.06 11.76 17.78
CA GLY A 151 1.35 12.93 18.30
C GLY A 151 1.42 13.02 19.84
N PHE A 152 1.06 14.17 20.41
CA PHE A 152 1.04 14.40 21.86
C PHE A 152 -0.23 15.13 22.30
N ALA A 153 -0.96 14.58 23.28
CA ALA A 153 -2.30 15.05 23.62
C ALA A 153 -2.61 15.08 25.12
N TYR A 154 -3.69 15.79 25.47
CA TYR A 154 -4.28 15.82 26.80
C TYR A 154 -5.24 14.64 27.07
N GLY A 155 -5.46 13.77 26.07
CA GLY A 155 -6.26 12.52 26.15
C GLY A 155 -5.60 11.37 25.38
N SER A 156 -5.98 10.12 25.67
CA SER A 156 -5.51 8.95 24.91
C SER A 156 -6.01 8.99 23.47
N ASP A 157 -5.20 8.53 22.52
CA ASP A 157 -5.47 8.53 21.07
C ASP A 157 -5.68 9.91 20.41
N GLY A 158 -5.56 11.00 21.17
CA GLY A 158 -5.41 12.36 20.65
C GLY A 158 -6.51 12.81 19.70
N ALA A 159 -6.13 13.39 18.55
CA ALA A 159 -7.07 13.86 17.54
C ALA A 159 -8.02 12.75 17.05
N LEU A 160 -7.55 11.50 16.98
CA LEU A 160 -8.36 10.34 16.56
C LEU A 160 -9.47 9.98 17.55
N SER A 161 -9.43 10.48 18.80
CA SER A 161 -10.53 10.40 19.76
C SER A 161 -11.21 11.76 20.02
N GLY A 162 -10.93 12.78 19.20
CA GLY A 162 -11.37 14.16 19.42
C GLY A 162 -10.78 14.83 20.67
N ALA A 163 -9.64 14.35 21.18
CA ALA A 163 -8.93 14.97 22.29
C ALA A 163 -7.99 16.09 21.82
N GLU A 164 -7.91 17.16 22.62
CA GLU A 164 -7.04 18.31 22.35
C GLU A 164 -5.55 17.92 22.40
N GLU A 165 -4.79 18.36 21.40
CA GLU A 165 -3.34 18.14 21.30
C GLU A 165 -2.51 19.23 21.97
N LEU A 166 -1.23 18.95 22.18
CA LEU A 166 -0.27 19.94 22.65
C LEU A 166 0.04 20.97 21.55
N ASP A 167 -0.18 22.25 21.85
CA ASP A 167 0.12 23.37 20.97
C ASP A 167 1.53 23.28 20.33
N GLN A 168 1.54 23.07 19.02
CA GLN A 168 2.71 23.33 18.19
C GLN A 168 3.13 24.81 18.36
N ASP A 169 4.43 25.07 18.39
CA ASP A 169 5.09 26.35 18.73
C ASP A 169 5.09 26.75 20.22
N SER A 170 4.16 26.27 21.05
CA SER A 170 4.17 26.58 22.50
C SER A 170 4.83 25.50 23.35
N PHE A 171 4.57 24.22 23.05
CA PHE A 171 5.03 23.09 23.86
C PHE A 171 5.81 22.03 23.07
N LEU A 172 5.60 21.93 21.76
CA LEU A 172 6.34 20.99 20.91
C LEU A 172 6.76 21.57 19.57
N SER A 173 7.71 20.89 18.92
CA SER A 173 8.11 21.16 17.54
C SER A 173 8.43 19.87 16.80
N TYR A 174 7.74 19.64 15.68
CA TYR A 174 8.03 18.56 14.73
C TYR A 174 9.22 18.95 13.86
N GLN A 175 10.11 17.98 13.58
CA GLN A 175 11.33 18.20 12.84
C GLN A 175 11.63 17.07 11.85
N LEU A 176 12.07 17.46 10.65
CA LEU A 176 12.61 16.59 9.60
C LEU A 176 14.01 17.08 9.23
N LYS A 177 15.02 16.21 9.29
CA LYS A 177 16.45 16.58 9.02
C LYS A 177 16.91 17.83 9.82
N GLY A 178 16.30 18.07 10.99
CA GLY A 178 16.56 19.23 11.86
C GLY A 178 15.91 20.56 11.44
N LYS A 179 15.11 20.60 10.35
CA LYS A 179 14.22 21.71 10.02
C LYS A 179 12.93 21.56 10.83
N ILE A 180 12.45 22.63 11.47
CA ILE A 180 11.11 22.67 12.09
C ILE A 180 10.06 22.75 10.99
N ILE A 181 9.02 21.92 11.09
CA ILE A 181 7.96 21.72 10.09
C ILE A 181 6.59 21.56 10.75
N THR A 182 5.49 21.72 10.00
CA THR A 182 4.11 21.53 10.52
C THR A 182 3.76 20.05 10.71
N LEU A 183 2.80 19.75 11.61
CA LEU A 183 2.26 18.39 11.78
C LEU A 183 1.53 17.92 10.50
N GLU A 184 0.32 18.45 10.29
CA GLU A 184 -0.63 18.03 9.26
C GLU A 184 -0.11 18.21 7.82
N GLY A 185 0.78 19.19 7.59
CA GLY A 185 1.20 19.60 6.24
C GLY A 185 2.62 19.19 5.83
N GLU A 186 3.43 18.65 6.74
CA GLU A 186 4.83 18.30 6.46
C GLU A 186 5.37 17.11 7.26
N TYR A 187 4.88 16.82 8.48
CA TYR A 187 5.43 15.74 9.32
C TYR A 187 4.67 14.45 9.16
N GLU A 188 3.35 14.47 9.39
CA GLU A 188 2.49 13.29 9.31
C GLU A 188 2.41 12.69 7.89
N PRO A 189 2.16 13.46 6.81
CA PRO A 189 1.97 12.89 5.47
C PRO A 189 3.16 12.05 4.99
N GLN A 190 4.37 12.43 5.40
CA GLN A 190 5.60 11.68 5.12
C GLN A 190 5.52 10.20 5.53
N PHE A 191 4.83 9.89 6.63
CA PHE A 191 4.71 8.51 7.12
C PHE A 191 3.78 7.64 6.27
N GLY A 192 2.98 8.23 5.37
CA GLY A 192 2.19 7.55 4.35
C GLY A 192 2.84 7.49 2.97
N HIS A 193 4.00 8.14 2.76
CA HIS A 193 4.75 8.09 1.49
C HIS A 193 5.39 6.70 1.28
N PRO A 194 5.90 6.36 0.09
CA PRO A 194 6.60 5.10 -0.14
C PRO A 194 7.72 4.86 0.89
N ILE A 195 7.89 3.61 1.32
CA ILE A 195 8.81 3.28 2.42
C ILE A 195 10.27 3.59 2.07
N GLU A 196 10.63 3.49 0.79
CA GLU A 196 11.92 3.87 0.23
C GLU A 196 12.19 5.38 0.38
N GLU A 197 11.18 6.20 0.09
CA GLU A 197 11.24 7.65 0.27
C GLU A 197 11.32 8.01 1.76
N TRP A 198 10.38 7.51 2.58
CA TRP A 198 10.34 7.77 4.01
C TRP A 198 11.68 7.40 4.70
N ALA A 199 12.21 6.21 4.43
CA ALA A 199 13.49 5.75 5.00
C ALA A 199 14.68 6.64 4.58
N THR A 200 14.64 7.22 3.37
CA THR A 200 15.67 8.14 2.84
C THR A 200 15.45 9.59 3.30
N ASN A 201 14.21 9.95 3.68
CA ASN A 201 13.86 11.29 4.09
C ASN A 201 14.37 11.68 5.49
N GLY A 202 14.72 10.72 6.34
CA GLY A 202 15.79 10.87 7.35
C GLY A 202 15.36 10.95 8.82
N GLU A 203 16.04 11.78 9.62
CA GLU A 203 15.82 11.86 11.07
C GLU A 203 14.52 12.63 11.40
N TYR A 204 13.39 11.90 11.42
CA TYR A 204 12.12 12.37 11.98
C TYR A 204 12.22 12.45 13.50
N ARG A 205 11.83 13.59 14.10
CA ARG A 205 11.75 13.72 15.56
C ARG A 205 10.80 14.81 16.04
N VAL A 206 10.38 14.70 17.30
CA VAL A 206 9.58 15.71 18.00
C VAL A 206 10.33 16.19 19.24
N ASP A 207 10.57 17.49 19.37
CA ASP A 207 11.13 18.09 20.60
C ASP A 207 9.99 18.72 21.42
N VAL A 208 9.71 18.15 22.59
CA VAL A 208 8.66 18.59 23.54
C VAL A 208 9.30 19.28 24.75
N THR A 209 8.88 20.51 25.05
CA THR A 209 9.40 21.32 26.16
C THR A 209 8.25 21.92 26.97
N LEU A 210 8.00 21.36 28.15
CA LEU A 210 6.97 21.87 29.07
C LEU A 210 7.63 22.82 30.10
N PRO A 211 7.11 24.03 30.32
CA PRO A 211 7.71 24.98 31.26
C PRO A 211 7.59 24.53 32.72
N VAL A 212 8.43 25.07 33.61
CA VAL A 212 8.46 24.68 35.04
C VAL A 212 7.14 24.92 35.77
N ASP A 213 6.39 25.92 35.30
CA ASP A 213 5.10 26.42 35.77
C ASP A 213 3.93 25.97 34.88
N PHE A 214 4.11 24.98 34.01
CA PHE A 214 3.03 24.39 33.19
C PHE A 214 1.78 24.08 34.04
N GLU A 215 0.66 24.71 33.69
CA GLU A 215 -0.58 24.72 34.49
C GLU A 215 -1.54 23.57 34.15
N TYR A 216 -0.99 22.38 33.87
CA TYR A 216 -1.77 21.15 33.69
C TYR A 216 -1.46 20.17 34.83
N ALA A 217 -2.52 19.69 35.50
CA ALA A 217 -2.41 18.89 36.74
C ALA A 217 -2.69 17.39 36.55
N ASN A 218 -2.74 16.93 35.31
CA ASN A 218 -3.02 15.56 34.90
C ASN A 218 -1.84 15.00 34.07
N ASP A 219 -1.93 13.74 33.67
CA ASP A 219 -0.97 13.11 32.77
C ASP A 219 -1.25 13.51 31.31
N LEU A 220 -0.21 13.56 30.49
CA LEU A 220 -0.34 13.70 29.03
C LEU A 220 -0.26 12.32 28.37
N PHE A 221 -0.41 12.27 27.05
CA PHE A 221 -0.25 11.05 26.26
C PHE A 221 0.66 11.30 25.05
N TYR A 222 1.40 10.27 24.67
CA TYR A 222 1.91 10.12 23.31
C TYR A 222 0.98 9.14 22.57
N PHE A 223 0.76 9.33 21.28
CA PHE A 223 -0.09 8.48 20.47
C PHE A 223 0.39 8.44 19.02
N CYS A 224 -0.16 7.55 18.20
CA CYS A 224 0.08 7.53 16.76
C CYS A 224 -0.99 8.36 16.06
N HIS A 225 -0.57 9.32 15.23
CA HIS A 225 -1.52 10.21 14.56
C HIS A 225 -2.32 9.53 13.44
N ILE A 226 -1.82 8.41 12.90
CA ILE A 226 -2.50 7.61 11.86
C ILE A 226 -3.30 6.42 12.45
N HIS A 227 -2.86 5.85 13.58
CA HIS A 227 -3.43 4.64 14.16
C HIS A 227 -3.92 4.84 15.61
N ARG A 228 -5.24 4.71 15.82
CA ARG A 228 -5.87 4.57 17.14
C ARG A 228 -5.25 3.40 17.92
N TYR A 229 -5.30 3.51 19.24
CA TYR A 229 -4.83 2.54 20.22
C TYR A 229 -3.31 2.31 20.28
N ILE A 230 -2.50 3.02 19.49
CA ILE A 230 -1.04 2.97 19.54
C ILE A 230 -0.53 4.20 20.29
N GLY A 231 -0.55 4.14 21.63
CA GLY A 231 -0.14 5.26 22.47
C GLY A 231 0.15 4.87 23.91
N GLY A 232 0.49 5.84 24.75
CA GLY A 232 0.75 5.59 26.16
C GLY A 232 0.87 6.87 26.97
N ARG A 233 1.03 6.70 28.29
CA ARG A 233 0.91 7.79 29.25
C ARG A 233 2.26 8.47 29.51
N ILE A 234 2.22 9.78 29.67
CA ILE A 234 3.33 10.64 30.07
C ILE A 234 3.05 11.17 31.48
N LYS A 235 3.80 10.65 32.45
CA LYS A 235 3.81 11.09 33.84
C LYS A 235 4.65 12.34 34.01
N LEU A 236 3.99 13.46 34.36
CA LEU A 236 4.66 14.72 34.64
C LEU A 236 5.30 14.73 36.04
N THR A 237 6.57 15.13 36.13
CA THR A 237 7.31 15.26 37.39
C THR A 237 7.83 16.67 37.65
N ARG A 238 7.93 17.02 38.94
CA ARG A 238 8.58 18.23 39.43
C ARG A 238 9.51 17.89 40.59
N ASN A 239 10.80 18.14 40.41
CA ASN A 239 11.92 17.65 41.21
C ASN A 239 11.89 16.12 41.42
N GLY A 240 11.59 15.36 40.35
CA GLY A 240 11.52 13.89 40.37
C GLY A 240 10.33 13.31 41.14
N ARG A 241 9.32 14.12 41.45
CA ARG A 241 8.08 13.69 42.14
C ARG A 241 6.88 13.91 41.23
N LEU A 242 5.95 12.97 41.21
CA LEU A 242 4.76 13.06 40.36
C LEU A 242 3.95 14.33 40.68
N VAL A 243 3.55 15.05 39.62
CA VAL A 243 2.55 16.12 39.68
C VAL A 243 1.18 15.51 39.97
N GLN A 244 0.84 14.44 39.24
CA GLN A 244 -0.39 13.67 39.40
C GLN A 244 -0.05 12.22 39.83
N PRO A 245 -0.34 11.80 41.08
CA PRO A 245 -0.13 10.42 41.53
C PRO A 245 -1.15 9.43 40.95
N GLU A 246 -2.33 9.90 40.56
CA GLU A 246 -3.41 9.07 39.98
C GLU A 246 -3.23 8.93 38.45
N ASN A 247 -3.93 8.00 37.81
CA ASN A 247 -3.88 7.83 36.35
C ASN A 247 -5.07 8.58 35.72
N LEU A 248 -4.90 9.89 35.53
CA LEU A 248 -5.94 10.80 35.06
C LEU A 248 -5.43 11.63 33.86
N PRO A 249 -6.14 11.68 32.73
CA PRO A 249 -7.35 10.91 32.38
C PRO A 249 -7.13 9.38 32.40
N PRO A 250 -8.18 8.54 32.50
CA PRO A 250 -8.05 7.11 32.21
C PRO A 250 -7.62 6.88 30.75
N ILE A 251 -6.92 5.77 30.46
CA ILE A 251 -6.64 5.33 29.07
C ILE A 251 -7.92 4.66 28.54
N MET A 252 -8.15 4.77 27.23
CA MET A 252 -9.14 3.96 26.50
C MET A 252 -8.86 2.45 26.61
N THR A 253 -9.79 1.62 26.15
CA THR A 253 -9.53 0.19 26.00
C THR A 253 -8.44 -0.03 24.95
N SER A 254 -7.33 -0.65 25.34
CA SER A 254 -6.25 -1.06 24.42
C SER A 254 -6.46 -2.50 23.94
N PRO A 255 -5.87 -2.90 22.80
CA PRO A 255 -5.88 -4.28 22.33
C PRO A 255 -5.36 -5.24 23.41
N PRO A 256 -5.96 -6.43 23.59
CA PRO A 256 -5.39 -7.47 24.42
C PRO A 256 -4.05 -7.95 23.83
N ALA A 257 -3.23 -8.61 24.64
CA ALA A 257 -2.05 -9.30 24.11
C ALA A 257 -2.49 -10.50 23.23
N PRO A 258 -1.75 -10.84 22.15
CA PRO A 258 -2.12 -11.95 21.28
C PRO A 258 -2.14 -13.29 22.04
N SER A 259 -2.92 -14.26 21.56
CA SER A 259 -2.96 -15.62 22.15
C SER A 259 -1.60 -16.34 22.03
N SER A 260 -1.43 -17.48 22.69
CA SER A 260 -0.22 -18.30 22.53
C SER A 260 -0.05 -18.81 21.10
N TYR A 261 -1.15 -19.08 20.40
CA TYR A 261 -1.16 -19.45 18.99
C TYR A 261 -0.80 -18.27 18.10
N ASP A 262 -1.37 -17.10 18.34
CA ASP A 262 -1.04 -15.88 17.58
C ASP A 262 0.43 -15.47 17.76
N LYS A 263 0.97 -15.55 18.98
CA LYS A 263 2.41 -15.34 19.24
C LYS A 263 3.28 -16.38 18.57
N GLU A 264 2.79 -17.61 18.40
CA GLU A 264 3.50 -18.63 17.62
C GLU A 264 3.45 -18.29 16.14
N CYS A 265 2.30 -17.89 15.59
CA CYS A 265 2.13 -17.57 14.17
C CYS A 265 2.61 -16.16 13.75
N GLY A 266 2.92 -15.27 14.69
CA GLY A 266 3.24 -13.86 14.42
C GLY A 266 2.01 -12.96 14.16
N THR A 267 0.81 -13.47 14.41
CA THR A 267 -0.48 -12.92 13.98
C THR A 267 -1.23 -12.21 15.12
N PHE A 268 -2.46 -11.78 14.85
CA PHE A 268 -3.42 -11.34 15.86
C PHE A 268 -4.85 -11.79 15.48
N GLY A 269 -5.63 -12.21 16.48
CA GLY A 269 -7.07 -12.47 16.34
C GLY A 269 -7.47 -13.85 15.81
N LEU A 270 -6.53 -14.77 15.55
CA LEU A 270 -6.87 -16.10 15.00
C LEU A 270 -7.46 -17.05 16.04
N VAL A 271 -7.14 -16.84 17.33
CA VAL A 271 -7.66 -17.63 18.44
C VAL A 271 -7.88 -16.71 19.65
N ALA A 272 -8.99 -16.91 20.37
CA ALA A 272 -9.24 -16.22 21.64
C ALA A 272 -8.07 -16.32 22.65
N ALA A 273 -7.89 -15.28 23.47
CA ALA A 273 -6.79 -15.19 24.42
C ALA A 273 -6.75 -16.33 25.46
N ASP A 274 -5.54 -16.80 25.80
CA ASP A 274 -5.33 -18.00 26.63
C ASP A 274 -5.87 -17.90 28.07
N ASP A 275 -6.08 -16.68 28.58
CA ASP A 275 -6.55 -16.45 29.94
C ASP A 275 -8.06 -16.68 30.12
N GLY A 276 -8.79 -16.91 29.02
CA GLY A 276 -10.24 -17.07 29.00
C GLY A 276 -10.98 -15.82 29.44
N GLY A 277 -10.31 -14.66 29.40
CA GLY A 277 -10.88 -13.37 29.76
C GLY A 277 -11.76 -12.83 28.65
N GLU A 278 -13.01 -12.48 28.99
CA GLU A 278 -13.83 -11.53 28.21
C GLU A 278 -13.24 -10.11 28.34
N ILE A 279 -11.97 -9.91 27.93
CA ILE A 279 -11.57 -8.60 27.41
C ILE A 279 -12.22 -8.55 26.03
N ALA A 280 -13.46 -8.07 26.00
CA ALA A 280 -14.20 -7.84 24.77
C ALA A 280 -13.51 -6.72 23.99
N TRP A 281 -12.49 -7.10 23.21
CA TRP A 281 -11.94 -6.26 22.16
C TRP A 281 -13.00 -6.18 21.07
N PRO A 282 -13.64 -5.01 20.86
CA PRO A 282 -14.80 -4.92 19.98
C PRO A 282 -14.45 -5.21 18.51
N HIS A 283 -13.16 -5.16 18.19
CA HIS A 283 -12.58 -5.23 16.85
C HIS A 283 -12.01 -6.62 16.48
N SER A 284 -12.18 -7.64 17.32
CA SER A 284 -11.87 -9.04 16.96
C SER A 284 -13.10 -9.91 17.01
N MET A 285 -13.33 -10.68 15.95
CA MET A 285 -14.32 -11.74 15.94
C MET A 285 -13.94 -12.83 16.97
N PRO A 286 -14.82 -13.18 17.92
CA PRO A 286 -14.52 -14.22 18.89
C PRO A 286 -14.54 -15.61 18.24
N GLY A 287 -13.37 -16.23 18.04
CA GLY A 287 -13.28 -17.52 17.35
C GLY A 287 -12.05 -18.36 17.70
N ASP A 288 -11.99 -19.52 17.05
CA ASP A 288 -10.84 -20.43 16.99
C ASP A 288 -10.75 -20.93 15.55
N TYR A 289 -10.03 -20.17 14.71
CA TYR A 289 -10.02 -20.37 13.25
C TYR A 289 -9.06 -21.47 12.80
N ARG A 290 -8.53 -22.28 13.72
CA ARG A 290 -7.64 -23.40 13.40
C ARG A 290 -8.41 -24.51 12.68
N THR A 291 -7.84 -25.04 11.61
CA THR A 291 -8.42 -26.17 10.88
C THR A 291 -8.28 -27.48 11.68
N PRO A 292 -9.27 -28.40 11.62
CA PRO A 292 -10.54 -28.29 10.91
C PRO A 292 -11.56 -27.39 11.64
N HIS A 293 -12.16 -26.44 10.91
CA HIS A 293 -13.20 -25.53 11.36
C HIS A 293 -14.53 -25.85 10.65
N PRO A 294 -15.72 -25.77 11.30
CA PRO A 294 -16.99 -26.17 10.68
C PRO A 294 -17.47 -25.29 9.52
N GLU A 295 -16.87 -24.12 9.34
CA GLU A 295 -17.28 -23.10 8.36
C GLU A 295 -16.11 -22.70 7.45
N CYS A 296 -15.10 -23.56 7.31
CA CYS A 296 -13.96 -23.36 6.41
C CYS A 296 -13.66 -24.67 5.66
N PRO A 297 -12.97 -24.62 4.51
CA PRO A 297 -12.26 -25.77 3.97
C PRO A 297 -11.37 -26.41 5.04
N THR A 298 -11.17 -27.72 4.91
CA THR A 298 -10.24 -28.46 5.77
C THR A 298 -8.80 -28.01 5.64
N THR A 299 -8.45 -27.36 4.52
CA THR A 299 -7.16 -26.70 4.30
C THR A 299 -7.23 -25.72 3.11
N PHE A 300 -6.35 -24.72 3.13
CA PHE A 300 -6.01 -23.83 2.00
C PHE A 300 -4.59 -24.09 1.46
N VAL A 301 -3.83 -25.01 2.08
CA VAL A 301 -2.46 -25.38 1.64
C VAL A 301 -2.34 -26.90 1.48
N CYS A 302 -2.26 -27.39 0.25
CA CYS A 302 -2.27 -28.82 -0.06
C CYS A 302 -0.87 -29.48 0.07
N GLU A 303 -0.38 -29.67 1.29
CA GLU A 303 0.88 -30.38 1.57
C GLU A 303 0.76 -31.36 2.76
N GLU A 304 1.38 -32.54 2.64
CA GLU A 304 1.68 -33.41 3.78
C GLU A 304 2.93 -32.93 4.52
N GLY A 305 2.80 -32.49 5.78
CA GLY A 305 3.97 -32.14 6.61
C GLY A 305 4.40 -30.67 6.55
N LYS A 306 3.43 -29.78 6.28
CA LYS A 306 3.50 -28.32 6.23
C LYS A 306 4.60 -27.64 7.05
N SER A 307 5.15 -26.56 6.48
CA SER A 307 5.91 -25.54 7.23
C SER A 307 5.06 -24.92 8.35
N LYS A 308 5.72 -24.21 9.27
CA LYS A 308 5.04 -23.47 10.33
C LYS A 308 4.16 -22.36 9.74
N PHE A 309 4.69 -21.61 8.76
CA PHE A 309 3.96 -20.58 8.04
C PHE A 309 2.74 -21.15 7.29
N ALA A 310 2.92 -22.25 6.54
CA ALA A 310 1.83 -22.96 5.85
C ALA A 310 0.75 -23.51 6.81
N THR A 311 1.11 -23.82 8.06
CA THR A 311 0.13 -24.21 9.10
C THR A 311 -0.63 -22.98 9.63
N CYS A 312 0.05 -21.85 9.81
CA CYS A 312 -0.60 -20.58 10.19
C CYS A 312 -1.55 -20.07 9.10
N LEU A 313 -1.17 -20.18 7.82
CA LEU A 313 -2.00 -19.77 6.68
C LEU A 313 -3.37 -20.45 6.62
N ASP A 314 -3.48 -21.73 6.98
CA ASP A 314 -4.80 -22.40 7.09
C ASP A 314 -5.75 -21.63 8.03
N ALA A 315 -5.23 -21.14 9.17
CA ALA A 315 -6.01 -20.41 10.16
C ALA A 315 -6.25 -18.94 9.75
N ILE A 316 -5.27 -18.30 9.12
CA ILE A 316 -5.38 -16.94 8.57
C ILE A 316 -6.45 -16.88 7.48
N ASN A 317 -6.46 -17.85 6.57
CA ASN A 317 -7.44 -17.94 5.47
C ASN A 317 -8.81 -18.41 5.98
N CYS A 318 -8.88 -19.23 7.02
CA CYS A 318 -10.15 -19.56 7.67
C CYS A 318 -10.78 -18.37 8.39
N HIS A 319 -9.99 -17.55 9.12
CA HIS A 319 -10.46 -16.29 9.72
C HIS A 319 -11.05 -15.36 8.66
N MET A 320 -10.36 -15.20 7.53
CA MET A 320 -10.84 -14.41 6.40
C MET A 320 -12.15 -14.95 5.82
N PHE A 321 -12.17 -16.22 5.45
CA PHE A 321 -13.32 -16.86 4.80
C PHE A 321 -14.58 -16.75 5.69
N ASN A 322 -14.42 -16.97 7.00
CA ASN A 322 -15.50 -16.80 7.96
C ASN A 322 -15.91 -15.32 8.11
N GLY A 323 -14.93 -14.42 8.23
CA GLY A 323 -15.14 -12.98 8.33
C GLY A 323 -15.84 -12.36 7.12
N MET A 324 -15.55 -12.85 5.91
CA MET A 324 -16.17 -12.40 4.67
C MET A 324 -17.51 -13.07 4.37
N THR A 325 -17.95 -14.02 5.19
CA THR A 325 -19.28 -14.62 5.08
C THR A 325 -20.28 -13.76 5.87
N THR A 326 -20.98 -12.86 5.16
CA THR A 326 -21.76 -11.77 5.75
C THR A 326 -23.18 -11.66 5.17
N ASN A 327 -24.04 -10.89 5.86
CA ASN A 327 -25.34 -10.47 5.35
C ASN A 327 -25.24 -9.13 4.59
N GLU A 328 -26.31 -8.78 3.87
CA GLU A 328 -26.49 -7.53 3.13
C GLU A 328 -27.55 -6.62 3.80
N HIS A 329 -27.60 -6.58 5.13
CA HIS A 329 -28.67 -5.85 5.84
C HIS A 329 -28.62 -4.33 5.65
N ASN A 330 -27.44 -3.77 5.37
CA ASN A 330 -27.15 -2.33 5.43
C ASN A 330 -26.75 -1.70 4.06
N GLY A 331 -26.87 -2.46 2.97
CA GLY A 331 -26.57 -2.02 1.60
C GLY A 331 -25.10 -2.20 1.18
N GLU A 332 -24.81 -1.79 -0.06
CA GLU A 332 -23.58 -2.15 -0.80
C GLU A 332 -22.30 -1.63 -0.13
N LYS A 333 -22.31 -0.38 0.37
CA LYS A 333 -21.20 0.19 1.16
C LYS A 333 -20.92 -0.61 2.42
N ALA A 334 -21.95 -0.96 3.20
CA ALA A 334 -21.77 -1.74 4.42
C ALA A 334 -21.28 -3.16 4.11
N LEU A 335 -21.87 -3.83 3.11
CA LEU A 335 -21.42 -5.15 2.65
C LEU A 335 -19.94 -5.15 2.24
N PHE A 336 -19.50 -4.11 1.52
CA PHE A 336 -18.09 -3.93 1.19
C PHE A 336 -17.22 -3.79 2.44
N LEU A 337 -17.58 -2.91 3.38
CA LEU A 337 -16.80 -2.69 4.62
C LEU A 337 -16.71 -3.98 5.46
N HIS A 338 -17.84 -4.68 5.64
CA HIS A 338 -17.93 -5.92 6.41
C HIS A 338 -17.10 -7.07 5.84
N GLN A 339 -16.82 -7.08 4.53
CA GLN A 339 -15.92 -8.06 3.92
C GLN A 339 -14.48 -7.56 3.75
N MET A 340 -14.28 -6.26 3.46
CA MET A 340 -12.96 -5.70 3.22
C MET A 340 -12.12 -5.56 4.50
N ILE A 341 -12.74 -5.34 5.66
CA ILE A 341 -12.04 -5.37 6.97
C ILE A 341 -11.40 -6.75 7.21
N PRO A 342 -12.14 -7.89 7.24
CA PRO A 342 -11.53 -9.20 7.45
C PRO A 342 -10.61 -9.65 6.31
N HIS A 343 -10.82 -9.17 5.08
CA HIS A 343 -9.89 -9.33 3.94
C HIS A 343 -8.55 -8.62 4.22
N HIS A 344 -8.56 -7.35 4.60
CA HIS A 344 -7.34 -6.63 4.97
C HIS A 344 -6.67 -7.22 6.23
N GLN A 345 -7.45 -7.65 7.23
CA GLN A 345 -6.90 -8.36 8.40
C GLN A 345 -6.21 -9.67 8.00
N ASN A 346 -6.68 -10.37 6.97
CA ASN A 346 -6.00 -11.54 6.41
C ASN A 346 -4.63 -11.17 5.84
N ALA A 347 -4.56 -10.20 4.93
CA ALA A 347 -3.29 -9.82 4.33
C ALA A 347 -2.28 -9.26 5.34
N VAL A 348 -2.73 -8.46 6.32
CA VAL A 348 -1.92 -8.02 7.46
C VAL A 348 -1.38 -9.24 8.24
N ASN A 349 -2.23 -10.23 8.55
CA ASN A 349 -1.80 -11.44 9.25
C ASN A 349 -0.89 -12.35 8.42
N MET A 350 -1.13 -12.50 7.11
CA MET A 350 -0.23 -13.22 6.20
C MET A 350 1.16 -12.57 6.20
N ALA A 351 1.21 -11.25 6.03
CA ALA A 351 2.45 -10.49 5.98
C ALA A 351 3.20 -10.53 7.32
N LYS A 352 2.52 -10.31 8.45
CA LYS A 352 3.11 -10.46 9.78
C LYS A 352 3.58 -11.89 10.03
N SER A 353 2.83 -12.91 9.60
CA SER A 353 3.21 -14.30 9.82
C SER A 353 4.51 -14.64 9.08
N LEU A 354 4.64 -14.24 7.81
CA LEU A 354 5.89 -14.42 7.07
C LEU A 354 7.04 -13.63 7.73
N MET A 355 6.82 -12.35 8.08
CA MET A 355 7.80 -11.52 8.79
C MET A 355 8.28 -12.13 10.12
N SER A 356 7.41 -12.84 10.85
CA SER A 356 7.79 -13.50 12.11
C SER A 356 8.78 -14.67 11.93
N THR A 357 8.92 -15.15 10.69
CA THR A 357 9.88 -16.18 10.27
C THR A 357 10.99 -15.64 9.37
N TRP A 358 11.00 -14.34 9.09
CA TRP A 358 11.90 -13.65 8.17
C TRP A 358 13.17 -13.17 8.90
N ASP A 359 14.32 -13.76 8.59
CA ASP A 359 15.63 -13.43 9.22
C ASP A 359 16.44 -12.42 8.39
N TYR A 360 15.81 -11.72 7.45
CA TYR A 360 16.44 -10.73 6.58
C TYR A 360 16.02 -9.29 6.93
N GLU A 361 17.01 -8.42 7.12
CA GLU A 361 16.83 -6.98 7.24
C GLU A 361 17.43 -6.29 6.01
N CYS A 362 16.62 -5.50 5.28
CA CYS A 362 17.09 -4.72 4.16
C CYS A 362 17.98 -3.55 4.66
N ASP A 363 19.22 -3.48 4.19
CA ASP A 363 20.11 -2.35 4.44
C ASP A 363 19.68 -1.15 3.58
N THR A 364 19.03 -0.17 4.22
CA THR A 364 18.51 1.04 3.57
C THR A 364 19.61 1.91 2.93
N THR A 365 20.89 1.66 3.20
CA THR A 365 21.99 2.36 2.50
C THR A 365 22.24 1.83 1.08
N VAL A 366 21.64 0.69 0.70
CA VAL A 366 21.78 0.09 -0.64
C VAL A 366 20.91 0.80 -1.69
N GLY A 367 19.76 1.35 -1.29
CA GLY A 367 18.82 2.07 -2.17
C GLY A 367 19.33 3.42 -2.73
N GLY A 368 20.55 3.83 -2.36
CA GLY A 368 21.17 5.10 -2.80
C GLY A 368 22.56 4.95 -3.40
N THR A 369 22.98 3.74 -3.79
CA THR A 369 24.29 3.55 -4.44
C THR A 369 24.18 3.61 -5.96
N SER A 370 25.10 4.38 -6.56
CA SER A 370 25.26 4.58 -8.01
C SER A 370 25.19 3.28 -8.83
N GLU A 371 24.71 3.38 -10.07
CA GLU A 371 24.54 2.36 -11.13
C GLU A 371 25.66 1.28 -11.28
N ASP A 372 26.85 1.52 -10.73
CA ASP A 372 28.04 0.66 -10.76
C ASP A 372 28.12 -0.41 -9.65
N GLN A 373 27.20 -0.45 -8.67
CA GLN A 373 27.15 -1.55 -7.67
C GLN A 373 26.08 -2.59 -8.02
N ALA A 374 26.50 -3.68 -8.66
CA ALA A 374 25.68 -4.88 -8.81
C ALA A 374 25.35 -5.51 -7.44
N VAL A 375 24.14 -5.25 -6.96
CA VAL A 375 23.50 -5.98 -5.87
C VAL A 375 23.19 -7.40 -6.35
N ASP A 376 23.32 -8.40 -5.47
CA ASP A 376 22.93 -9.78 -5.79
C ASP A 376 21.40 -9.84 -6.00
N PRO A 377 20.87 -10.39 -7.11
CA PRO A 377 19.42 -10.43 -7.33
C PRO A 377 18.61 -11.06 -6.19
N ALA A 378 19.19 -12.00 -5.43
CA ALA A 378 18.56 -12.54 -4.22
C ALA A 378 18.34 -11.44 -3.15
N THR A 379 19.37 -10.63 -2.88
CA THR A 379 19.32 -9.50 -1.94
C THR A 379 18.32 -8.42 -2.38
N LEU A 380 18.13 -8.24 -3.70
CA LEU A 380 17.09 -7.35 -4.23
C LEU A 380 15.69 -7.88 -3.90
N ILE A 381 15.39 -9.16 -4.21
CA ILE A 381 14.11 -9.81 -3.89
C ILE A 381 13.83 -9.72 -2.38
N GLU A 382 14.82 -10.03 -1.53
CA GLU A 382 14.69 -9.99 -0.07
C GLU A 382 14.37 -8.56 0.45
N CYS A 383 14.99 -7.53 -0.12
CA CYS A 383 14.68 -6.13 0.17
C CYS A 383 13.27 -5.73 -0.30
N THR A 384 12.92 -5.97 -1.57
CA THR A 384 11.60 -5.62 -2.11
C THR A 384 10.48 -6.36 -1.38
N MET A 385 10.71 -7.62 -0.96
CA MET A 385 9.78 -8.40 -0.15
C MET A 385 9.61 -7.77 1.24
N THR A 386 10.69 -7.37 1.89
CA THR A 386 10.64 -6.70 3.20
C THR A 386 9.82 -5.39 3.15
N ASN A 387 9.97 -4.63 2.07
CA ASN A 387 9.23 -3.38 1.86
C ASN A 387 7.76 -3.64 1.52
N LEU A 388 7.47 -4.62 0.65
CA LEU A 388 6.11 -5.07 0.32
C LEU A 388 5.33 -5.51 1.57
N LEU A 389 5.95 -6.34 2.42
CA LEU A 389 5.33 -6.83 3.66
C LEU A 389 4.99 -5.68 4.61
N ARG A 390 5.89 -4.70 4.76
CA ARG A 390 5.63 -3.48 5.56
C ARG A 390 4.52 -2.62 4.95
N SER A 391 4.55 -2.37 3.64
CA SER A 391 3.51 -1.62 2.92
C SER A 391 2.12 -2.24 3.12
N ILE A 392 2.01 -3.57 2.98
CA ILE A 392 0.78 -4.32 3.24
C ILE A 392 0.32 -4.16 4.70
N ILE A 393 1.19 -4.46 5.67
CA ILE A 393 0.84 -4.39 7.11
C ILE A 393 0.35 -3.01 7.50
N HIS A 394 1.04 -1.97 7.05
CA HIS A 394 0.81 -0.61 7.52
C HIS A 394 -0.32 0.10 6.77
N GLY A 395 -0.32 0.05 5.43
CA GLY A 395 -1.36 0.68 4.62
C GLY A 395 -2.74 0.06 4.86
N GLN A 396 -2.81 -1.27 4.92
CA GLN A 396 -4.09 -1.94 5.16
C GLN A 396 -4.57 -1.78 6.61
N ASN A 397 -3.68 -1.64 7.60
CA ASN A 397 -4.06 -1.27 8.97
C ASN A 397 -4.71 0.11 9.04
N ALA A 398 -4.17 1.11 8.34
CA ALA A 398 -4.77 2.44 8.25
C ALA A 398 -6.16 2.37 7.57
N GLN A 399 -6.30 1.59 6.49
CA GLN A 399 -7.56 1.38 5.80
C GLN A 399 -8.60 0.66 6.70
N ILE A 400 -8.21 -0.37 7.45
CA ILE A 400 -9.09 -1.04 8.44
C ILE A 400 -9.65 -0.03 9.44
N GLN A 401 -8.82 0.87 9.98
CA GLN A 401 -9.31 1.87 10.95
C GLN A 401 -10.26 2.88 10.31
N LYS A 402 -9.94 3.41 9.12
CA LYS A 402 -10.87 4.29 8.37
C LYS A 402 -12.20 3.58 8.09
N MET A 403 -12.19 2.30 7.71
CA MET A 403 -13.39 1.52 7.43
C MET A 403 -14.24 1.26 8.69
N ARG A 404 -13.61 1.03 9.85
CA ARG A 404 -14.30 0.92 11.15
C ARG A 404 -14.94 2.22 11.60
N ASP A 405 -14.23 3.33 11.43
CA ASP A 405 -14.76 4.66 11.71
C ASP A 405 -16.02 4.94 10.85
N MET A 406 -16.06 4.48 9.59
CA MET A 406 -17.26 4.55 8.75
C MET A 406 -18.41 3.67 9.27
N LEU A 407 -18.13 2.45 9.76
CA LEU A 407 -19.16 1.60 10.39
C LEU A 407 -19.76 2.30 11.62
N GLU A 408 -18.90 2.84 12.50
CA GLU A 408 -19.31 3.59 13.70
C GLU A 408 -20.12 4.85 13.34
N ASN A 409 -19.64 5.67 12.39
CA ASN A 409 -20.30 6.90 11.93
C ASN A 409 -21.71 6.67 11.36
N ASN A 410 -21.96 5.51 10.77
CA ASN A 410 -23.24 5.19 10.11
C ASN A 410 -24.21 4.35 10.98
N ASP A 411 -23.90 4.18 12.28
CA ASP A 411 -24.64 3.28 13.20
C ASP A 411 -24.73 1.82 12.68
N TRP A 412 -23.76 1.37 11.87
CA TRP A 412 -23.68 0.00 11.36
C TRP A 412 -22.94 -0.90 12.38
N PRO A 413 -23.27 -2.20 12.47
CA PRO A 413 -22.53 -3.10 13.35
C PRO A 413 -21.11 -3.29 12.82
N GLU A 414 -20.13 -3.47 13.71
CA GLU A 414 -18.75 -3.86 13.34
C GLU A 414 -18.71 -5.16 12.52
N PHE A 415 -19.62 -6.09 12.86
CA PHE A 415 -19.73 -7.43 12.27
C PHE A 415 -21.18 -7.70 11.83
N ASP A 416 -21.38 -8.09 10.58
CA ASP A 416 -22.66 -8.59 10.05
C ASP A 416 -22.51 -10.02 9.50
N ASN A 417 -21.73 -10.83 10.21
CA ASN A 417 -21.41 -12.22 9.86
C ASN A 417 -22.61 -13.17 9.98
N CYS A 418 -22.50 -14.31 9.31
CA CYS A 418 -23.52 -15.34 9.32
C CYS A 418 -22.94 -16.75 9.13
N ASP A 419 -23.33 -17.67 10.01
CA ASP A 419 -22.84 -19.05 10.00
C ASP A 419 -23.22 -19.79 8.69
N ARG A 420 -22.23 -20.16 7.88
CA ARG A 420 -22.40 -21.03 6.70
C ARG A 420 -21.55 -22.30 6.85
N PRO A 421 -22.12 -23.39 7.39
CA PRO A 421 -21.40 -24.65 7.54
C PRO A 421 -20.87 -25.19 6.22
N LEU A 422 -19.60 -25.59 6.22
CA LEU A 422 -18.92 -26.24 5.11
C LEU A 422 -18.64 -27.71 5.44
N GLU A 423 -19.30 -28.64 4.75
CA GLU A 423 -18.91 -30.05 4.76
C GLU A 423 -17.71 -30.26 3.81
N GLY A 424 -16.50 -29.91 4.25
CA GLY A 424 -15.27 -30.06 3.48
C GLY A 424 -14.66 -31.48 3.52
N SER A 425 -14.05 -31.92 2.41
CA SER A 425 -13.24 -33.13 2.34
C SER A 425 -11.77 -32.83 2.64
N ALA A 426 -11.18 -33.54 3.60
CA ALA A 426 -9.77 -33.40 4.00
C ALA A 426 -8.74 -33.92 2.97
N VAL A 427 -9.12 -34.03 1.69
CA VAL A 427 -8.33 -34.66 0.64
C VAL A 427 -8.42 -33.78 -0.61
N SER A 428 -7.27 -33.33 -1.11
CA SER A 428 -7.18 -32.69 -2.41
C SER A 428 -7.47 -33.70 -3.52
N VAL A 429 -8.08 -33.23 -4.61
CA VAL A 429 -8.40 -34.07 -5.77
C VAL A 429 -7.46 -33.78 -6.92
N ASP A 430 -7.11 -34.82 -7.68
CA ASP A 430 -6.35 -34.73 -8.92
C ASP A 430 -7.22 -34.11 -10.04
N ARG A 431 -7.50 -32.81 -9.90
CA ARG A 431 -8.10 -31.94 -10.91
C ARG A 431 -7.17 -30.74 -11.12
N VAL A 432 -7.27 -30.12 -12.29
CA VAL A 432 -6.69 -28.79 -12.54
C VAL A 432 -7.71 -27.77 -12.07
N SER A 433 -7.29 -26.78 -11.28
CA SER A 433 -8.17 -25.69 -10.85
C SER A 433 -8.45 -24.75 -12.03
N GLU A 434 -9.66 -24.19 -12.10
CA GLU A 434 -10.02 -23.24 -13.17
C GLU A 434 -9.16 -21.96 -13.14
N TYR A 435 -8.53 -21.64 -11.99
CA TYR A 435 -7.58 -20.54 -11.85
C TYR A 435 -6.34 -20.67 -12.76
N VAL A 436 -5.88 -21.90 -13.03
CA VAL A 436 -4.68 -22.18 -13.84
C VAL A 436 -4.85 -21.79 -15.31
N GLU A 437 -6.09 -21.69 -15.81
CA GLU A 437 -6.39 -21.32 -17.20
C GLU A 437 -6.52 -19.80 -17.41
N MET A 438 -6.28 -18.99 -16.37
CA MET A 438 -6.32 -17.52 -16.46
C MET A 438 -5.20 -16.94 -17.35
N ASP A 439 -5.57 -15.94 -18.16
CA ASP A 439 -4.59 -15.16 -18.91
C ASP A 439 -3.84 -14.16 -18.00
N VAL A 440 -2.65 -14.59 -17.57
CA VAL A 440 -1.67 -13.81 -16.81
C VAL A 440 -0.47 -13.40 -17.68
N SER A 441 -0.63 -13.37 -19.01
CA SER A 441 0.45 -13.00 -19.96
C SER A 441 0.91 -11.55 -19.80
N ARG A 442 -0.02 -10.64 -19.48
CA ARG A 442 0.27 -9.21 -19.25
C ARG A 442 1.17 -8.91 -18.05
N TYR A 443 1.24 -9.82 -17.07
CA TYR A 443 2.07 -9.64 -15.85
C TYR A 443 3.49 -10.22 -15.98
N GLY A 444 3.92 -10.63 -17.18
CA GLY A 444 5.32 -10.91 -17.43
C GLY A 444 5.59 -11.37 -18.86
N ASN A 445 6.68 -10.88 -19.45
CA ASN A 445 7.10 -11.17 -20.83
C ASN A 445 7.05 -12.65 -21.19
N ASP A 446 5.95 -13.07 -21.84
CA ASP A 446 5.72 -14.45 -22.25
C ASP A 446 6.56 -14.82 -23.50
N GLU A 447 7.81 -15.23 -23.30
CA GLU A 447 8.52 -16.10 -24.26
C GLU A 447 8.48 -17.59 -23.87
N ASP A 448 8.13 -17.93 -22.61
CA ASP A 448 8.33 -19.29 -22.06
C ASP A 448 7.06 -20.15 -21.86
N ASN A 449 5.84 -19.62 -22.01
CA ASN A 449 4.61 -20.31 -21.59
C ASN A 449 4.09 -21.41 -22.57
N VAL A 450 4.98 -22.25 -23.13
CA VAL A 450 4.61 -23.43 -23.96
C VAL A 450 5.50 -24.66 -23.70
N SER A 451 5.83 -25.00 -22.46
CA SER A 451 6.27 -26.39 -22.11
C SER A 451 6.28 -26.71 -20.60
N GLY A 452 5.10 -26.70 -19.94
CA GLY A 452 4.99 -26.94 -18.48
C GLY A 452 4.22 -28.18 -18.01
N LEU A 453 3.34 -28.78 -18.83
CA LEU A 453 2.39 -29.82 -18.38
C LEU A 453 2.42 -31.09 -19.25
N GLN A 454 3.38 -31.97 -18.98
CA GLN A 454 3.22 -33.42 -19.20
C GLN A 454 3.78 -34.19 -18.00
N ALA A 455 2.91 -34.98 -17.37
CA ALA A 455 3.24 -35.77 -16.19
C ALA A 455 4.44 -36.70 -16.43
N GLN A 456 5.40 -36.69 -15.50
CA GLN A 456 6.39 -37.76 -15.37
C GLN A 456 5.91 -38.77 -14.32
N GLU A 457 5.46 -39.93 -14.79
CA GLU A 457 5.39 -41.13 -13.95
C GLU A 457 6.79 -41.48 -13.43
N GLU A 458 6.88 -41.91 -12.18
CA GLU A 458 8.13 -42.37 -11.57
C GLU A 458 8.71 -43.59 -12.28
N GLU A 459 10.05 -43.64 -12.47
CA GLU A 459 10.75 -44.89 -12.17
C GLU A 459 12.10 -44.63 -11.49
N THR A 460 12.21 -45.15 -10.26
CA THR A 460 13.36 -45.00 -9.38
C THR A 460 14.63 -45.70 -9.93
N THR A 461 15.82 -45.10 -9.74
CA THR A 461 16.86 -45.62 -8.80
C THR A 461 18.26 -44.97 -8.90
N SER A 462 18.88 -44.79 -7.72
CA SER A 462 20.33 -44.91 -7.45
C SER A 462 21.32 -43.81 -7.92
N MET A 463 21.72 -42.96 -6.95
CA MET A 463 23.11 -42.59 -6.57
C MET A 463 24.17 -42.37 -7.68
N ASN A 464 24.98 -41.30 -7.68
CA ASN A 464 25.82 -40.85 -6.56
C ASN A 464 26.56 -39.54 -6.89
N SER A 465 27.14 -38.93 -5.86
CA SER A 465 27.96 -37.70 -5.90
C SER A 465 29.24 -37.75 -6.75
N SER A 466 29.65 -36.54 -7.17
CA SER A 466 31.03 -36.01 -7.21
C SER A 466 31.73 -35.72 -8.56
N LYS A 467 32.18 -34.45 -8.66
CA LYS A 467 33.38 -33.92 -9.33
C LYS A 467 33.49 -34.02 -10.87
N TYR A 468 33.20 -32.89 -11.51
CA TYR A 468 33.71 -32.54 -12.84
C TYR A 468 35.24 -32.31 -12.84
N SER A 469 36.00 -33.06 -13.65
CA SER A 469 37.24 -32.55 -14.24
C SER A 469 37.71 -33.30 -15.49
N ARG A 470 37.73 -32.56 -16.61
CA ARG A 470 38.68 -32.59 -17.72
C ARG A 470 39.08 -33.92 -18.42
N THR A 471 38.72 -33.93 -19.71
CA THR A 471 39.57 -34.21 -20.90
C THR A 471 39.81 -35.63 -21.43
N SER A 472 39.57 -35.74 -22.75
CA SER A 472 40.34 -36.46 -23.78
C SER A 472 39.89 -37.85 -24.28
N SER A 473 39.84 -37.93 -25.63
CA SER A 473 40.10 -39.07 -26.51
C SER A 473 39.15 -40.30 -26.55
N MET A 474 38.34 -40.32 -27.62
CA MET A 474 38.07 -41.40 -28.60
C MET A 474 39.04 -42.62 -28.64
N PRO A 475 38.70 -43.77 -29.31
CA PRO A 475 37.40 -44.20 -29.90
C PRO A 475 37.04 -45.73 -29.76
N PHE A 476 35.95 -46.14 -30.44
CA PHE A 476 35.85 -47.32 -31.35
C PHE A 476 35.15 -48.65 -30.89
N VAL A 477 34.30 -49.15 -31.81
CA VAL A 477 33.79 -50.55 -32.06
C VAL A 477 32.58 -51.13 -31.27
N LEU A 478 31.41 -51.06 -31.94
CA LEU A 478 30.44 -52.14 -32.27
C LEU A 478 30.53 -53.52 -31.55
N PHE A 479 29.40 -54.10 -31.12
CA PHE A 479 28.59 -55.06 -31.93
C PHE A 479 27.49 -55.81 -31.12
N PHE A 480 26.47 -56.31 -31.86
CA PHE A 480 25.54 -57.43 -31.58
C PHE A 480 24.28 -57.25 -30.67
N GLN A 481 23.16 -57.04 -31.37
CA GLN A 481 21.85 -57.73 -31.23
C GLN A 481 21.97 -59.29 -31.16
N PRO A 482 20.91 -60.14 -30.92
CA PRO A 482 19.47 -59.89 -31.19
C PRO A 482 18.35 -60.56 -30.33
N ALA A 483 17.15 -59.95 -30.43
CA ALA A 483 15.78 -60.50 -30.66
C ALA A 483 15.17 -61.69 -29.85
N TYR A 484 13.87 -61.58 -29.49
CA TYR A 484 12.68 -62.18 -30.17
C TYR A 484 11.38 -61.76 -29.39
N VAL A 485 10.38 -61.06 -29.96
CA VAL A 485 9.18 -61.51 -30.75
C VAL A 485 7.91 -61.89 -29.95
N ALA A 486 6.87 -61.04 -30.09
CA ALA A 486 5.41 -61.28 -30.15
C ALA A 486 4.68 -62.04 -28.99
N THR A 487 3.34 -62.04 -28.80
CA THR A 487 2.14 -61.79 -29.67
C THR A 487 0.94 -61.21 -28.86
N ALA A 488 -0.07 -60.64 -29.54
CA ALA A 488 -1.33 -60.12 -28.97
C ALA A 488 -2.56 -61.06 -29.16
N ALA A 489 -3.65 -60.82 -28.40
CA ALA A 489 -5.07 -61.23 -28.63
C ALA A 489 -5.95 -60.97 -27.35
N ASP A 490 -7.29 -60.81 -27.32
CA ASP A 490 -8.32 -60.32 -28.28
C ASP A 490 -9.75 -60.29 -27.60
N ASN A 491 -10.73 -59.58 -28.20
CA ASN A 491 -12.22 -59.80 -28.21
C ASN A 491 -13.25 -59.55 -27.05
N THR A 492 -14.02 -58.44 -27.18
CA THR A 492 -15.50 -58.27 -27.51
C THR A 492 -16.75 -58.76 -26.69
N THR A 493 -17.88 -58.04 -26.94
CA THR A 493 -19.36 -58.29 -26.79
C THR A 493 -20.09 -57.79 -25.52
N ALA A 494 -21.30 -57.17 -25.43
CA ALA A 494 -22.53 -56.90 -26.25
C ALA A 494 -23.80 -57.68 -25.75
N GLN A 495 -25.07 -57.21 -25.73
CA GLN A 495 -25.75 -55.96 -26.20
C GLN A 495 -27.24 -55.84 -25.68
N VAL A 496 -27.89 -54.64 -25.75
CA VAL A 496 -29.36 -54.37 -25.97
C VAL A 496 -30.41 -54.67 -24.85
N ALA A 497 -31.64 -54.08 -24.76
CA ALA A 497 -32.23 -52.71 -24.87
C ALA A 497 -33.80 -52.77 -24.64
N GLU A 498 -34.45 -51.67 -24.21
CA GLU A 498 -35.90 -51.29 -24.42
C GLU A 498 -36.15 -49.91 -23.73
N THR A 499 -36.33 -48.73 -24.37
CA THR A 499 -37.45 -48.12 -25.14
C THR A 499 -38.82 -48.08 -24.41
N THR A 500 -39.57 -46.96 -24.27
CA THR A 500 -39.55 -45.66 -25.00
C THR A 500 -40.41 -44.55 -24.35
N SER A 501 -40.15 -43.29 -24.80
CA SER A 501 -41.12 -42.15 -24.97
C SER A 501 -41.35 -41.19 -23.77
N ILE A 502 -41.44 -39.83 -23.85
CA ILE A 502 -41.14 -38.75 -24.84
C ILE A 502 -40.84 -37.40 -24.08
N ASN A 503 -39.87 -36.59 -24.57
CA ASN A 503 -39.57 -35.11 -24.50
C ASN A 503 -40.16 -34.19 -23.38
N SER A 504 -39.56 -33.05 -22.98
CA SER A 504 -38.51 -32.13 -23.49
C SER A 504 -37.88 -31.43 -22.25
N THR A 505 -36.61 -31.01 -22.17
CA THR A 505 -36.00 -29.82 -22.84
C THR A 505 -34.48 -29.98 -23.08
N TYR A 506 -33.87 -29.02 -23.78
CA TYR A 506 -32.49 -29.08 -24.31
C TYR A 506 -31.39 -28.93 -23.25
N VAL A 507 -30.33 -29.72 -23.40
CA VAL A 507 -28.97 -29.41 -22.91
C VAL A 507 -28.23 -28.72 -24.05
N ALA A 508 -27.63 -27.56 -23.80
CA ALA A 508 -26.76 -26.88 -24.75
C ALA A 508 -25.33 -27.38 -24.58
N THR A 509 -24.78 -28.02 -25.61
CA THR A 509 -23.34 -28.29 -25.70
C THR A 509 -22.64 -27.04 -26.21
N ALA A 510 -21.98 -26.29 -25.32
CA ALA A 510 -20.98 -25.31 -25.71
C ALA A 510 -19.60 -25.99 -25.67
N ALA A 511 -19.05 -26.26 -26.84
CA ALA A 511 -17.67 -26.67 -27.02
C ALA A 511 -17.16 -25.96 -28.28
N ASP A 512 -16.94 -24.66 -28.16
CA ASP A 512 -16.13 -23.91 -29.12
C ASP A 512 -14.75 -23.75 -28.51
N ASN A 513 -13.92 -24.78 -28.71
CA ASN A 513 -12.49 -24.72 -28.40
C ASN A 513 -11.81 -23.93 -29.53
N THR A 514 -11.99 -22.61 -29.49
CA THR A 514 -11.14 -21.67 -30.22
C THR A 514 -9.99 -21.28 -29.32
N THR A 515 -8.88 -22.03 -29.41
CA THR A 515 -7.56 -21.48 -29.09
C THR A 515 -7.43 -20.13 -29.78
N ALA A 516 -7.38 -19.05 -29.00
CA ALA A 516 -7.00 -17.74 -29.48
C ALA A 516 -5.53 -17.82 -29.91
N GLN A 517 -5.29 -18.14 -31.18
CA GLN A 517 -3.99 -17.86 -31.76
C GLN A 517 -3.83 -16.35 -31.70
N VAL A 518 -2.69 -15.89 -31.16
CA VAL A 518 -2.23 -14.52 -31.31
C VAL A 518 -2.22 -14.22 -32.81
N ALA A 519 -3.24 -13.49 -33.27
CA ALA A 519 -3.33 -13.10 -34.65
C ALA A 519 -2.29 -12.02 -34.86
N GLU A 520 -1.24 -12.31 -35.63
CA GLU A 520 -0.31 -11.29 -36.13
C GLU A 520 -1.13 -10.24 -36.90
N THR A 521 -1.49 -9.15 -36.22
CA THR A 521 -2.21 -8.02 -36.81
C THR A 521 -1.23 -7.18 -37.62
N THR A 522 -0.78 -7.75 -38.75
CA THR A 522 -0.06 -7.02 -39.82
C THR A 522 -0.97 -6.04 -40.58
N GLY A 523 -1.93 -5.43 -39.88
CA GLY A 523 -2.82 -4.40 -40.38
C GLY A 523 -2.15 -3.03 -40.24
N GLY A 524 -2.23 -2.22 -41.29
CA GLY A 524 -2.03 -0.79 -41.16
C GLY A 524 -3.32 -0.13 -40.67
N VAL A 525 -3.17 0.97 -39.93
CA VAL A 525 -4.29 1.75 -39.39
C VAL A 525 -4.87 2.64 -40.49
N ASP A 526 -6.20 2.73 -40.61
CA ASP A 526 -6.83 3.69 -41.54
C ASP A 526 -6.61 5.12 -41.01
N GLU A 527 -6.46 6.11 -41.90
CA GLU A 527 -6.24 7.51 -41.48
C GLU A 527 -7.38 8.06 -40.61
N THR A 528 -8.57 7.46 -40.72
CA THR A 528 -9.77 7.75 -39.91
C THR A 528 -9.77 7.15 -38.51
N GLU A 529 -8.91 6.17 -38.22
CA GLU A 529 -8.82 5.50 -36.91
C GLU A 529 -7.79 6.18 -35.98
N ILE A 530 -6.91 7.03 -36.53
CA ILE A 530 -5.92 7.78 -35.76
C ILE A 530 -6.60 9.01 -35.11
N CYS A 531 -6.66 9.07 -33.79
CA CYS A 531 -7.17 10.21 -33.05
C CYS A 531 -6.26 11.46 -33.19
N ARG A 532 -6.84 12.67 -33.11
CA ARG A 532 -6.12 13.96 -33.21
C ARG A 532 -6.40 14.84 -31.99
N ALA A 533 -5.35 15.54 -31.54
CA ALA A 533 -5.41 16.54 -30.48
C ALA A 533 -6.21 17.79 -30.85
N SER A 534 -6.65 18.53 -29.83
CA SER A 534 -7.25 19.86 -29.97
C SER A 534 -6.15 20.93 -30.12
N CYS A 535 -5.98 21.50 -31.32
CA CYS A 535 -4.94 22.49 -31.61
C CYS A 535 -5.43 23.94 -31.51
N SER A 536 -4.66 24.78 -30.80
CA SER A 536 -4.89 26.24 -30.66
C SER A 536 -3.66 27.04 -31.11
N ASN A 537 -3.87 28.30 -31.52
CA ASN A 537 -2.83 29.19 -32.02
C ASN A 537 -2.76 30.54 -31.25
N ASP A 538 -3.43 30.62 -30.11
CA ASP A 538 -3.74 31.90 -29.43
C ASP A 538 -2.50 32.60 -28.85
N THR A 539 -1.42 31.86 -28.61
CA THR A 539 -0.12 32.38 -28.15
C THR A 539 0.82 32.77 -29.30
N GLY A 540 0.40 32.59 -30.56
CA GLY A 540 1.24 32.79 -31.76
C GLY A 540 2.16 31.60 -32.08
N THR A 541 2.09 30.52 -31.30
CA THR A 541 2.66 29.20 -31.60
C THR A 541 1.51 28.20 -31.60
N GLU A 542 1.51 27.24 -32.54
CA GLU A 542 0.50 26.17 -32.54
C GLU A 542 0.83 25.17 -31.43
N ILE A 543 -0.11 25.00 -30.50
CA ILE A 543 -0.03 24.02 -29.41
C ILE A 543 -1.24 23.11 -29.52
N CYS A 544 -0.99 21.81 -29.56
CA CYS A 544 -2.02 20.77 -29.63
C CYS A 544 -2.14 20.05 -28.29
N THR A 545 -3.35 19.93 -27.76
CA THR A 545 -3.60 19.34 -26.44
C THR A 545 -4.30 17.99 -26.54
N PHE A 546 -3.83 17.04 -25.75
CA PHE A 546 -4.56 15.84 -25.35
C PHE A 546 -4.84 15.92 -23.85
N THR A 547 -6.06 15.58 -23.44
CA THR A 547 -6.50 15.61 -22.03
C THR A 547 -6.66 14.18 -21.55
N ALA A 548 -5.66 13.68 -20.82
CA ALA A 548 -5.54 12.28 -20.43
C ALA A 548 -6.42 11.95 -19.23
N LYS A 549 -7.01 10.76 -19.27
CA LYS A 549 -7.82 10.15 -18.22
C LYS A 549 -7.65 8.64 -18.25
N LEU A 550 -8.03 7.98 -17.16
CA LEU A 550 -8.10 6.53 -17.10
C LEU A 550 -9.56 6.07 -16.95
N ASP A 551 -9.96 5.09 -17.75
CA ASP A 551 -11.14 4.28 -17.49
C ASP A 551 -10.72 3.04 -16.70
N ILE A 552 -11.02 3.00 -15.40
CA ILE A 552 -10.71 1.87 -14.52
C ILE A 552 -11.50 0.59 -14.87
N PHE A 553 -12.55 0.67 -15.67
CA PHE A 553 -13.44 -0.45 -16.02
C PHE A 553 -13.11 -1.08 -17.39
N ALA A 554 -12.33 -0.39 -18.23
CA ALA A 554 -11.96 -0.85 -19.56
C ALA A 554 -11.06 -2.10 -19.58
N SER A 555 -10.31 -2.35 -18.50
CA SER A 555 -9.50 -3.56 -18.30
C SER A 555 -9.26 -3.80 -16.80
N ASP A 556 -8.49 -4.84 -16.47
CA ASP A 556 -7.98 -5.11 -15.12
C ASP A 556 -7.08 -3.99 -14.55
N LEU A 557 -6.19 -3.39 -15.34
CA LEU A 557 -5.41 -2.20 -14.95
C LEU A 557 -6.15 -0.88 -15.28
N GLY A 558 -7.29 -0.97 -15.97
CA GLY A 558 -7.92 0.16 -16.65
C GLY A 558 -7.25 0.49 -17.98
N ALA A 559 -7.69 1.56 -18.63
CA ALA A 559 -7.15 2.01 -19.91
C ALA A 559 -7.04 3.54 -19.98
N PHE A 560 -5.93 4.04 -20.52
CA PHE A 560 -5.86 5.45 -20.88
C PHE A 560 -6.84 5.76 -22.02
N TYR A 561 -7.55 6.87 -21.89
CA TYR A 561 -8.22 7.54 -22.99
C TYR A 561 -7.90 9.03 -22.95
N PHE A 562 -8.21 9.74 -24.04
CA PHE A 562 -8.11 11.19 -24.10
C PHE A 562 -9.49 11.77 -24.44
N ASP A 563 -9.89 12.89 -23.82
CA ASP A 563 -11.20 13.52 -24.07
C ASP A 563 -11.41 13.84 -25.56
N GLU A 564 -10.33 14.15 -26.29
CA GLU A 564 -10.34 14.42 -27.73
C GLU A 564 -10.61 13.17 -28.59
N CYS A 565 -10.43 11.96 -28.02
CA CYS A 565 -10.67 10.67 -28.67
C CYS A 565 -12.02 10.04 -28.28
N GLY A 566 -12.64 10.50 -27.18
CA GLY A 566 -13.85 9.93 -26.60
C GLY A 566 -13.58 8.74 -25.68
N ILE A 567 -14.46 8.53 -24.69
CA ILE A 567 -14.34 7.45 -23.69
C ILE A 567 -14.57 6.05 -24.29
N ASP A 568 -15.41 5.93 -25.33
CA ASP A 568 -15.70 4.67 -26.04
C ASP A 568 -14.50 4.13 -26.87
N ASN A 569 -13.30 4.67 -26.67
CA ASN A 569 -12.07 4.37 -27.43
C ASN A 569 -10.85 4.25 -26.48
N PRO A 570 -10.83 3.25 -25.59
CA PRO A 570 -9.69 2.98 -24.70
C PRO A 570 -8.42 2.60 -25.48
N PHE A 571 -7.25 2.95 -24.94
CA PHE A 571 -5.94 2.82 -25.60
C PHE A 571 -5.92 3.39 -27.05
N PRO A 572 -6.45 4.60 -27.29
CA PRO A 572 -6.62 5.14 -28.64
C PRO A 572 -5.27 5.27 -29.36
N THR A 573 -5.22 4.88 -30.64
CA THR A 573 -4.06 5.22 -31.48
C THR A 573 -4.11 6.71 -31.80
N ILE A 574 -3.21 7.49 -31.21
CA ILE A 574 -3.15 8.95 -31.40
C ILE A 574 -2.14 9.34 -32.48
N GLY A 575 -2.32 10.52 -33.08
CA GLY A 575 -1.42 11.05 -34.11
C GLY A 575 -0.73 12.36 -33.70
N ILE A 576 0.60 12.41 -33.80
CA ILE A 576 1.39 13.63 -33.59
C ILE A 576 2.17 14.04 -34.86
N GLU A 577 2.10 15.30 -35.25
CA GLU A 577 2.87 15.86 -36.36
C GLU A 577 4.31 16.16 -35.95
N VAL A 578 5.27 15.63 -36.71
CA VAL A 578 6.71 15.84 -36.45
C VAL A 578 7.06 17.34 -36.47
N GLY A 579 7.67 17.81 -35.39
CA GLY A 579 8.08 19.20 -35.20
C GLY A 579 7.02 20.15 -34.63
N LYS A 580 5.78 19.70 -34.40
CA LYS A 580 4.80 20.47 -33.60
C LYS A 580 4.97 20.20 -32.11
N THR A 581 4.41 21.10 -31.29
CA THR A 581 4.37 20.96 -29.83
C THR A 581 3.01 20.42 -29.39
N TYR A 582 3.06 19.34 -28.62
CA TYR A 582 1.92 18.71 -27.97
C TYR A 582 2.02 18.86 -26.45
N ILE A 583 0.87 18.96 -25.77
CA ILE A 583 0.75 18.95 -24.31
C ILE A 583 -0.25 17.86 -23.93
N PHE A 584 0.16 16.94 -23.08
CA PHE A 584 -0.68 15.94 -22.45
C PHE A 584 -1.01 16.42 -21.04
N VAL A 585 -2.28 16.65 -20.74
CA VAL A 585 -2.76 17.14 -19.44
C VAL A 585 -3.17 15.94 -18.58
N GLN A 586 -2.61 15.80 -17.38
CA GLN A 586 -2.93 14.73 -16.41
C GLN A 586 -3.53 15.31 -15.12
N GLU A 587 -4.53 16.18 -15.25
CA GLU A 587 -5.18 16.84 -14.10
C GLU A 587 -6.40 16.09 -13.57
N ASP A 588 -6.91 15.10 -14.30
CA ASP A 588 -8.09 14.33 -13.88
C ASP A 588 -7.69 13.26 -12.85
N ILE A 589 -8.49 13.10 -11.79
CA ILE A 589 -8.22 12.18 -10.66
C ILE A 589 -8.09 10.71 -11.06
N THR A 590 -8.62 10.32 -12.22
CA THR A 590 -8.39 9.00 -12.79
C THR A 590 -6.92 8.74 -13.18
N ASN A 591 -6.08 9.77 -13.31
CA ASN A 591 -4.64 9.63 -13.56
C ASN A 591 -3.81 9.39 -12.29
N TRP A 592 -4.40 9.49 -11.08
CA TRP A 592 -3.66 9.17 -9.86
C TRP A 592 -3.11 7.74 -9.92
N TYR A 593 -1.86 7.52 -9.49
CA TYR A 593 -1.10 6.28 -9.71
C TYR A 593 -0.77 5.91 -11.17
N HIS A 594 -1.07 6.76 -12.16
CA HIS A 594 -0.84 6.50 -13.59
C HIS A 594 -0.12 7.65 -14.34
N PRO A 595 1.15 7.96 -14.00
CA PRO A 595 1.96 8.92 -14.76
C PRO A 595 2.21 8.43 -16.19
N LEU A 596 2.16 9.34 -17.17
CA LEU A 596 2.42 9.04 -18.59
C LEU A 596 3.92 9.01 -18.90
N GLY A 597 4.45 7.82 -19.19
CA GLY A 597 5.74 7.64 -19.86
C GLY A 597 5.61 7.70 -21.39
N PHE A 598 6.71 7.96 -22.09
CA PHE A 598 6.77 8.00 -23.56
C PHE A 598 7.98 7.24 -24.10
N ALA A 599 7.77 6.23 -24.94
CA ALA A 599 8.84 5.32 -25.36
C ALA A 599 8.87 4.96 -26.85
N TYR A 600 10.02 4.42 -27.27
CA TYR A 600 10.24 3.88 -28.61
C TYR A 600 9.67 2.46 -28.80
N HIS A 601 9.35 1.78 -27.70
CA HIS A 601 8.77 0.44 -27.64
C HIS A 601 7.62 0.42 -26.61
N PRO A 602 6.69 -0.54 -26.69
CA PRO A 602 5.70 -0.75 -25.63
C PRO A 602 6.38 -0.95 -24.28
N ASP A 603 5.79 -0.37 -23.24
CA ASP A 603 6.12 -0.40 -21.82
C ASP A 603 7.52 0.13 -21.43
N GLY A 604 8.29 0.65 -22.40
CA GLY A 604 9.46 1.49 -22.16
C GLY A 604 10.42 0.94 -21.09
N ALA A 605 10.55 1.70 -20.00
CA ALA A 605 11.45 1.40 -18.89
C ALA A 605 11.18 0.02 -18.25
N HIS A 606 9.92 -0.40 -18.11
CA HIS A 606 9.53 -1.71 -17.50
C HIS A 606 10.17 -2.92 -18.18
N VAL A 607 10.43 -2.81 -19.49
CA VAL A 607 11.06 -3.87 -20.30
C VAL A 607 12.50 -3.54 -20.68
N GLY A 608 13.12 -2.56 -20.01
CA GLY A 608 14.49 -2.11 -20.25
C GLY A 608 14.70 -1.47 -21.62
N MET A 609 13.64 -0.96 -22.25
CA MET A 609 13.69 -0.32 -23.56
C MET A 609 13.81 1.21 -23.43
N PRO A 610 14.53 1.89 -24.34
CA PRO A 610 14.71 3.33 -24.24
C PRO A 610 13.40 4.12 -24.35
N GLU A 611 13.25 5.08 -23.45
CA GLU A 611 12.25 6.13 -23.53
C GLU A 611 12.64 7.27 -24.50
N VAL A 612 11.68 8.16 -24.76
CA VAL A 612 11.86 9.38 -25.54
C VAL A 612 12.66 10.40 -24.71
N GLU A 613 13.72 10.94 -25.31
CA GLU A 613 14.77 11.67 -24.58
C GLU A 613 14.25 12.96 -23.89
N GLU A 614 14.30 12.97 -22.56
CA GLU A 614 13.97 14.14 -21.73
C GLU A 614 14.88 15.34 -22.03
N GLY A 615 14.31 16.54 -22.00
CA GLY A 615 14.99 17.80 -22.30
C GLY A 615 15.31 18.02 -23.79
N ALA A 616 15.24 16.97 -24.62
CA ALA A 616 15.37 17.05 -26.07
C ALA A 616 14.01 17.06 -26.78
N PHE A 617 13.15 16.09 -26.47
CA PHE A 617 11.82 15.93 -27.10
C PHE A 617 10.68 15.83 -26.08
N LEU A 618 10.99 15.45 -24.84
CA LEU A 618 10.05 15.29 -23.74
C LEU A 618 10.32 16.30 -22.63
N THR A 619 9.29 16.76 -21.92
CA THR A 619 9.41 17.71 -20.80
C THR A 619 8.26 17.50 -19.82
N TYR A 620 8.55 16.99 -18.63
CA TYR A 620 7.58 16.88 -17.54
C TYR A 620 7.37 18.24 -16.89
N MET A 621 6.13 18.54 -16.50
CA MET A 621 5.74 19.85 -15.97
C MET A 621 4.76 19.72 -14.80
N LEU A 622 5.13 20.31 -13.66
CA LEU A 622 4.28 20.48 -12.48
C LEU A 622 3.97 21.98 -12.32
N ASN A 623 2.69 22.35 -12.31
CA ASN A 623 2.21 23.74 -12.27
C ASN A 623 2.78 24.65 -13.39
N GLY A 624 3.23 24.05 -14.49
CA GLY A 624 3.87 24.73 -15.62
C GLY A 624 5.36 25.00 -15.46
N GLU A 625 5.98 24.56 -14.36
CA GLU A 625 7.44 24.53 -14.19
C GLU A 625 7.99 23.17 -14.60
N THR A 626 9.13 23.14 -15.30
CA THR A 626 9.78 21.89 -15.72
C THR A 626 10.37 21.16 -14.52
N VAL A 627 10.09 19.86 -14.43
CA VAL A 627 10.57 18.93 -13.40
C VAL A 627 11.18 17.69 -14.05
N GLU A 628 12.04 16.97 -13.34
CA GLU A 628 12.61 15.68 -13.77
C GLU A 628 11.63 14.54 -13.39
N LEU A 629 11.50 13.52 -14.25
CA LEU A 629 10.54 12.42 -14.09
C LEU A 629 10.66 11.71 -12.73
N GLU A 630 11.79 11.02 -12.57
CA GLU A 630 12.15 10.10 -11.49
C GLU A 630 12.23 10.74 -10.09
N VAL A 631 12.32 12.07 -10.03
CA VAL A 631 12.64 12.81 -8.79
C VAL A 631 11.51 13.75 -8.36
N ALA A 632 10.70 14.24 -9.30
CA ALA A 632 9.75 15.32 -9.03
C ALA A 632 8.45 15.27 -9.86
N TYR A 633 8.24 14.25 -10.69
CA TYR A 633 6.96 14.02 -11.37
C TYR A 633 6.31 12.72 -10.92
N GLU A 634 6.96 11.58 -11.15
CA GLU A 634 6.43 10.25 -10.87
C GLU A 634 6.29 9.93 -9.37
N PRO A 635 7.28 10.19 -8.49
CA PRO A 635 7.16 9.83 -7.06
C PRO A 635 5.87 10.35 -6.42
N LEU A 636 5.42 11.53 -6.83
CA LEU A 636 4.19 12.17 -6.35
C LEU A 636 2.92 11.37 -6.67
N PHE A 637 2.90 10.49 -7.68
CA PHE A 637 1.77 9.63 -8.01
C PHE A 637 1.61 8.43 -7.06
N PHE A 638 2.64 8.10 -6.28
CA PHE A 638 2.56 7.09 -5.23
C PHE A 638 2.04 7.64 -3.89
N HIS A 639 1.91 8.97 -3.76
CA HIS A 639 1.38 9.61 -2.55
C HIS A 639 -0.14 9.49 -2.50
N SER A 640 -0.76 9.77 -1.36
CA SER A 640 -2.21 9.64 -1.19
C SER A 640 -3.02 10.41 -2.25
N PRO A 641 -4.22 9.95 -2.66
CA PRO A 641 -5.07 10.68 -3.61
C PRO A 641 -5.30 12.13 -3.21
N GLU A 642 -5.49 12.38 -1.91
CA GLU A 642 -5.70 13.69 -1.31
C GLU A 642 -4.47 14.61 -1.46
N GLU A 643 -3.25 14.08 -1.27
CA GLU A 643 -2.01 14.83 -1.48
C GLU A 643 -1.71 15.11 -2.96
N TRP A 644 -1.90 14.11 -3.83
CA TRP A 644 -1.63 14.24 -5.26
C TRP A 644 -2.43 15.37 -5.91
N ILE A 645 -3.72 15.46 -5.54
CA ILE A 645 -4.61 16.59 -5.86
C ILE A 645 -4.00 17.93 -5.39
N GLY A 646 -3.42 17.94 -4.18
CA GLY A 646 -2.82 19.11 -3.56
C GLY A 646 -1.56 19.64 -4.27
N TYR A 647 -0.82 18.79 -4.99
CA TYR A 647 0.38 19.20 -5.74
C TYR A 647 0.04 20.03 -6.99
N GLY A 648 -1.19 19.95 -7.50
CA GLY A 648 -1.69 20.83 -8.54
C GLY A 648 -1.66 20.21 -9.94
N LYS A 649 -1.08 20.93 -10.91
CA LYS A 649 -1.30 20.64 -12.34
C LYS A 649 -0.17 19.84 -12.98
N PHE A 650 -0.41 18.55 -13.22
CA PHE A 650 0.50 17.66 -13.93
C PHE A 650 0.29 17.71 -15.45
N SER A 651 1.37 17.82 -16.21
CA SER A 651 1.33 17.71 -17.68
C SER A 651 2.67 17.30 -18.28
N VAL A 652 2.64 16.74 -19.50
CA VAL A 652 3.83 16.32 -20.24
C VAL A 652 3.86 17.02 -21.61
N GLY A 653 4.96 17.69 -21.91
CA GLY A 653 5.21 18.37 -23.17
C GLY A 653 5.99 17.47 -24.12
N VAL A 654 5.46 17.26 -25.34
CA VAL A 654 6.11 16.48 -26.41
C VAL A 654 6.36 17.37 -27.61
N LYS A 655 7.62 17.47 -28.04
CA LYS A 655 8.01 18.16 -29.28
C LYS A 655 9.03 17.32 -30.05
N PHE A 656 8.53 16.26 -30.68
CA PHE A 656 9.36 15.30 -31.39
C PHE A 656 9.72 15.79 -32.81
N ASP A 657 10.99 16.15 -33.03
CA ASP A 657 11.52 16.58 -34.35
C ASP A 657 12.69 15.71 -34.89
N LYS A 658 12.92 14.55 -34.28
CA LYS A 658 13.86 13.50 -34.70
C LYS A 658 13.42 12.83 -36.02
N ASP A 659 14.38 12.47 -36.86
CA ASP A 659 14.14 11.64 -38.05
C ASP A 659 13.96 10.18 -37.61
N TYR A 660 12.72 9.72 -37.54
CA TYR A 660 12.31 8.40 -37.06
C TYR A 660 11.15 7.87 -37.91
N ASP A 661 11.17 6.59 -38.26
CA ASP A 661 10.30 5.94 -39.25
C ASP A 661 9.42 4.83 -38.67
N GLN A 662 9.22 4.85 -37.35
CA GLN A 662 8.40 3.90 -36.60
C GLN A 662 7.43 4.67 -35.67
N ASP A 663 6.54 3.93 -35.02
CA ASP A 663 5.61 4.47 -34.05
C ASP A 663 6.32 4.74 -32.71
N LEU A 664 5.77 5.66 -31.92
CA LEU A 664 6.09 5.83 -30.49
C LEU A 664 4.94 5.26 -29.65
N PHE A 665 5.12 5.21 -28.34
CA PHE A 665 4.13 4.73 -27.39
C PHE A 665 3.97 5.74 -26.24
N TYR A 666 2.74 5.87 -25.74
CA TYR A 666 2.47 6.39 -24.41
C TYR A 666 2.13 5.20 -23.52
N PHE A 667 2.57 5.19 -22.27
CA PHE A 667 2.37 4.07 -21.34
C PHE A 667 2.27 4.56 -19.90
N CYS A 668 1.87 3.70 -18.96
CA CYS A 668 1.90 4.03 -17.54
C CYS A 668 3.32 3.79 -17.00
N HIS A 669 3.98 4.79 -16.43
CA HIS A 669 5.33 4.61 -15.90
C HIS A 669 5.37 3.71 -14.64
N ILE A 670 4.25 3.59 -13.92
CA ILE A 670 4.13 2.73 -12.72
C ILE A 670 3.65 1.31 -13.06
N HIS A 671 2.75 1.14 -14.04
CA HIS A 671 2.13 -0.15 -14.36
C HIS A 671 2.51 -0.65 -15.77
N HIS A 672 3.23 -1.77 -15.81
CA HIS A 672 3.48 -2.55 -17.04
C HIS A 672 2.18 -2.99 -17.71
N GLY A 673 2.19 -3.15 -19.05
CA GLY A 673 1.05 -3.60 -19.83
C GLY A 673 0.07 -2.50 -20.24
N MET A 674 0.30 -1.22 -19.89
CA MET A 674 -0.62 -0.11 -20.15
C MET A 674 -0.26 0.76 -21.38
N SER A 675 0.47 0.21 -22.36
CA SER A 675 0.84 0.96 -23.57
C SER A 675 -0.30 1.20 -24.57
N GLY A 676 -0.39 2.44 -25.05
CA GLY A 676 -1.09 2.82 -26.27
C GLY A 676 -0.16 3.43 -27.33
N ARG A 677 -0.66 3.58 -28.57
CA ARG A 677 0.16 3.84 -29.75
C ARG A 677 0.12 5.30 -30.21
N ILE A 678 1.27 5.81 -30.62
CA ILE A 678 1.45 7.12 -31.23
C ILE A 678 1.95 6.96 -32.67
N LYS A 679 1.14 7.39 -33.64
CA LYS A 679 1.55 7.54 -35.04
C LYS A 679 2.26 8.87 -35.24
N LEU A 680 3.50 8.82 -35.74
CA LEU A 680 4.17 10.01 -36.27
C LEU A 680 3.58 10.38 -37.62
N LEU A 681 3.14 11.64 -37.75
CA LEU A 681 2.45 12.18 -38.92
C LEU A 681 3.30 13.25 -39.63
N LYS A 682 3.02 13.45 -40.93
CA LYS A 682 3.63 14.49 -41.75
C LYS A 682 2.66 15.03 -42.80
N ASN A 683 2.04 16.18 -42.51
CA ASN A 683 0.90 16.74 -43.26
C ASN A 683 -0.35 15.83 -43.17
N ASP A 684 -0.69 15.44 -41.94
CA ASP A 684 -1.78 14.56 -41.51
C ASP A 684 -1.71 13.09 -41.96
N VAL A 685 -0.74 12.73 -42.81
CA VAL A 685 -0.48 11.36 -43.28
C VAL A 685 0.53 10.66 -42.36
N PRO A 686 0.30 9.41 -41.91
CA PRO A 686 1.27 8.68 -41.10
C PRO A 686 2.57 8.39 -41.87
N ILE A 687 3.71 8.62 -41.22
CA ILE A 687 5.04 8.25 -41.75
C ILE A 687 5.14 6.73 -41.88
N GLN A 688 4.58 6.01 -40.90
CA GLN A 688 4.55 4.56 -40.83
C GLN A 688 3.11 4.04 -40.76
N ALA A 689 2.64 3.43 -41.85
CA ALA A 689 1.27 2.93 -41.94
C ALA A 689 1.05 1.63 -41.15
N SER A 690 2.02 0.70 -41.14
CA SER A 690 1.92 -0.53 -40.35
C SER A 690 2.13 -0.25 -38.86
N ASN A 691 1.51 -1.01 -37.97
CA ASN A 691 1.81 -0.93 -36.55
C ASN A 691 3.19 -1.54 -36.26
N PHE A 692 4.19 -0.68 -36.02
CA PHE A 692 5.57 -1.09 -35.82
C PHE A 692 6.33 -0.11 -34.90
N PRO A 693 6.95 -0.57 -33.80
CA PRO A 693 6.90 -1.93 -33.23
C PRO A 693 5.48 -2.46 -32.93
N ASN A 694 5.31 -3.77 -32.85
CA ASN A 694 4.02 -4.34 -32.42
C ASN A 694 3.89 -4.29 -30.89
N ILE A 695 2.65 -4.19 -30.38
CA ILE A 695 2.36 -4.49 -28.97
C ILE A 695 2.16 -6.02 -28.91
N THR A 696 2.91 -6.70 -28.05
CA THR A 696 3.03 -8.18 -28.05
C THR A 696 1.99 -8.88 -27.19
N TYR A 697 1.29 -8.15 -26.34
CA TYR A 697 0.19 -8.60 -25.50
C TYR A 697 -1.14 -7.96 -25.95
N SER A 698 -2.26 -8.51 -25.50
CA SER A 698 -3.58 -7.92 -25.69
C SER A 698 -4.01 -7.13 -24.46
N HIS A 699 -4.65 -5.99 -24.67
CA HIS A 699 -5.55 -5.37 -23.69
C HIS A 699 -6.82 -6.21 -23.68
N PRO A 700 -7.13 -6.96 -22.60
CA PRO A 700 -8.18 -7.94 -22.69
C PRO A 700 -9.52 -7.31 -22.28
N GLU A 701 -10.51 -7.43 -23.16
CA GLU A 701 -11.85 -6.90 -22.93
C GLU A 701 -12.56 -7.66 -21.79
N PRO A 702 -13.26 -6.97 -20.86
CA PRO A 702 -14.09 -7.63 -19.86
C PRO A 702 -15.22 -8.43 -20.55
N SER A 703 -15.59 -9.59 -19.99
CA SER A 703 -16.74 -10.35 -20.51
C SER A 703 -18.05 -9.60 -20.25
N GLU A 704 -19.14 -10.01 -20.91
CA GLU A 704 -20.46 -9.41 -20.67
C GLU A 704 -20.94 -9.57 -19.22
N TYR A 705 -20.44 -10.59 -18.49
CA TYR A 705 -20.65 -10.72 -17.05
C TYR A 705 -19.81 -9.70 -16.27
N ASP A 706 -18.51 -9.64 -16.55
CA ASP A 706 -17.59 -8.73 -15.85
C ASP A 706 -18.00 -7.25 -16.02
N LYS A 707 -18.45 -6.87 -17.22
CA LYS A 707 -19.07 -5.56 -17.53
C LYS A 707 -20.33 -5.26 -16.72
N SER A 708 -21.13 -6.28 -16.38
CA SER A 708 -22.32 -6.06 -15.53
C SER A 708 -21.95 -5.80 -14.06
N CYS A 709 -20.75 -6.21 -13.65
CA CYS A 709 -20.22 -6.04 -12.30
C CYS A 709 -19.20 -4.90 -12.17
N GLY A 710 -18.74 -4.27 -13.27
CA GLY A 710 -17.61 -3.32 -13.25
C GLY A 710 -16.26 -3.97 -12.90
N THR A 711 -16.08 -5.24 -13.26
CA THR A 711 -14.95 -6.09 -12.82
C THR A 711 -14.15 -6.63 -14.01
N TYR A 712 -13.16 -7.50 -13.75
CA TYR A 712 -12.46 -8.25 -14.77
C TYR A 712 -12.13 -9.68 -14.33
N GLY A 713 -12.34 -10.67 -15.24
CA GLY A 713 -11.81 -12.03 -15.11
C GLY A 713 -12.62 -12.98 -14.22
N LEU A 714 -13.83 -12.60 -13.81
CA LEU A 714 -14.65 -13.32 -12.83
C LEU A 714 -15.61 -14.33 -13.45
N SER A 715 -15.95 -14.17 -14.74
CA SER A 715 -16.94 -14.98 -15.47
C SER A 715 -16.93 -16.51 -15.20
N PRO A 716 -15.77 -17.21 -15.09
CA PRO A 716 -15.74 -18.64 -14.79
C PRO A 716 -16.25 -19.02 -13.39
N PHE A 717 -16.02 -18.15 -12.39
CA PHE A 717 -16.19 -18.44 -10.96
C PHE A 717 -17.63 -18.21 -10.45
N GLN A 718 -18.59 -18.07 -11.36
CA GLN A 718 -20.00 -17.83 -11.01
C GLN A 718 -20.60 -19.03 -10.28
N LEU A 719 -21.31 -18.78 -9.18
CA LEU A 719 -21.96 -19.84 -8.41
C LEU A 719 -23.19 -20.44 -9.15
N PRO A 720 -23.43 -21.77 -9.05
CA PRO A 720 -22.66 -22.75 -8.29
C PRO A 720 -21.37 -23.18 -9.00
N HIS A 721 -20.25 -23.15 -8.26
CA HIS A 721 -18.92 -23.53 -8.75
C HIS A 721 -18.38 -24.73 -7.93
N PRO A 722 -17.70 -25.72 -8.54
CA PRO A 722 -17.29 -26.94 -7.85
C PRO A 722 -16.19 -26.77 -6.80
N GLU A 723 -15.48 -25.64 -6.77
CA GLU A 723 -14.38 -25.33 -5.84
C GLU A 723 -14.83 -24.37 -4.71
N CYS A 724 -16.12 -24.01 -4.65
CA CYS A 724 -16.66 -22.94 -3.79
C CYS A 724 -17.93 -23.36 -3.00
N PRO A 725 -18.29 -22.66 -1.91
CA PRO A 725 -19.59 -22.80 -1.24
C PRO A 725 -20.78 -22.45 -2.16
N GLU A 726 -22.00 -22.82 -1.73
CA GLU A 726 -23.23 -22.41 -2.42
C GLU A 726 -23.51 -20.90 -2.39
N SER A 727 -22.91 -20.17 -1.44
CA SER A 727 -23.08 -18.71 -1.25
C SER A 727 -22.03 -18.16 -0.30
N PHE A 728 -21.59 -16.91 -0.53
CA PHE A 728 -20.79 -16.14 0.43
C PHE A 728 -21.61 -15.02 1.11
N VAL A 729 -22.66 -14.52 0.47
CA VAL A 729 -23.55 -13.50 1.03
C VAL A 729 -24.87 -14.15 1.45
N CYS A 730 -25.19 -14.10 2.74
CA CYS A 730 -26.19 -15.00 3.32
C CYS A 730 -27.63 -14.74 2.90
N ASP A 731 -28.00 -13.48 2.68
CA ASP A 731 -29.35 -13.01 2.37
C ASP A 731 -29.39 -12.17 1.07
N LYS A 732 -28.37 -12.34 0.20
CA LYS A 732 -28.16 -11.64 -1.09
C LYS A 732 -29.44 -11.08 -1.72
N THR A 733 -29.47 -9.76 -1.87
CA THR A 733 -30.59 -9.00 -2.47
C THR A 733 -30.22 -8.22 -3.72
N SER A 734 -28.97 -7.73 -3.84
CA SER A 734 -28.50 -6.90 -4.96
C SER A 734 -27.75 -7.67 -6.05
N GLU A 735 -27.49 -6.98 -7.17
CA GLU A 735 -26.57 -7.46 -8.22
C GLU A 735 -25.11 -7.37 -7.75
N PHE A 736 -24.73 -6.32 -7.01
CA PHE A 736 -23.41 -6.17 -6.38
C PHE A 736 -23.05 -7.35 -5.47
N ALA A 737 -23.95 -7.78 -4.59
CA ALA A 737 -23.77 -8.96 -3.76
C ALA A 737 -23.65 -10.27 -4.59
N GLY A 738 -24.23 -10.31 -5.79
CA GLY A 738 -24.01 -11.40 -6.75
C GLY A 738 -22.63 -11.37 -7.40
N CYS A 739 -22.07 -10.18 -7.63
CA CYS A 739 -20.67 -10.02 -8.05
C CYS A 739 -19.70 -10.40 -6.92
N ILE A 740 -20.01 -10.04 -5.67
CA ILE A 740 -19.22 -10.39 -4.46
C ILE A 740 -19.11 -11.90 -4.27
N GLU A 741 -20.17 -12.68 -4.52
CA GLU A 741 -20.08 -14.14 -4.47
C GLU A 741 -19.09 -14.73 -5.47
N THR A 742 -19.06 -14.19 -6.70
CA THR A 742 -18.12 -14.62 -7.74
C THR A 742 -16.69 -14.19 -7.42
N MET A 743 -16.51 -12.97 -6.89
CA MET A 743 -15.22 -12.46 -6.39
C MET A 743 -14.65 -13.35 -5.27
N ASN A 744 -15.46 -13.67 -4.27
CA ASN A 744 -15.03 -14.54 -3.17
C ASN A 744 -14.75 -15.97 -3.64
N CYS A 745 -15.47 -16.49 -4.65
CA CYS A 745 -15.16 -17.77 -5.27
C CYS A 745 -13.84 -17.76 -6.03
N TYR A 746 -13.58 -16.71 -6.82
CA TYR A 746 -12.31 -16.46 -7.50
C TYR A 746 -11.14 -16.47 -6.50
N MET A 747 -11.28 -15.69 -5.41
CA MET A 747 -10.26 -15.58 -4.36
C MET A 747 -10.01 -16.92 -3.67
N MET A 748 -11.07 -17.59 -3.22
CA MET A 748 -10.99 -18.87 -2.53
C MET A 748 -10.27 -19.92 -3.38
N THR A 749 -10.56 -19.94 -4.69
CA THR A 749 -9.97 -20.88 -5.64
C THR A 749 -8.47 -20.62 -5.80
N GLY A 750 -8.07 -19.38 -6.13
CA GLY A 750 -6.66 -19.01 -6.31
C GLY A 750 -5.82 -19.02 -5.01
N MET A 751 -6.44 -18.82 -3.84
CA MET A 751 -5.75 -18.91 -2.55
C MET A 751 -5.61 -20.36 -2.03
N THR A 752 -6.14 -21.36 -2.73
CA THR A 752 -6.01 -22.77 -2.35
C THR A 752 -4.84 -23.38 -3.12
N THR A 753 -3.65 -23.37 -2.52
CA THR A 753 -2.38 -23.60 -3.22
C THR A 753 -1.55 -24.75 -2.65
N ARG A 754 -0.58 -25.23 -3.41
CA ARG A 754 0.49 -26.12 -2.95
C ARG A 754 1.67 -25.28 -2.48
N THR A 755 2.51 -25.87 -1.64
CA THR A 755 3.86 -25.38 -1.41
C THR A 755 4.80 -25.91 -2.50
N SER A 756 5.97 -25.30 -2.66
CA SER A 756 7.05 -25.87 -3.45
C SER A 756 8.09 -26.55 -2.58
N ASN A 757 8.88 -27.43 -3.21
CA ASN A 757 10.02 -28.09 -2.57
C ASN A 757 11.24 -27.15 -2.39
N SER A 758 11.04 -25.83 -2.40
CA SER A 758 12.12 -24.84 -2.25
C SER A 758 12.50 -24.68 -0.77
N GLU A 759 13.57 -25.37 -0.34
CA GLU A 759 14.10 -25.32 1.04
C GLU A 759 14.50 -23.91 1.52
N VAL A 760 14.57 -22.91 0.63
CA VAL A 760 15.04 -21.53 0.94
C VAL A 760 13.95 -20.48 0.78
N LEU A 761 13.03 -20.65 -0.18
CA LEU A 761 12.03 -19.63 -0.56
C LEU A 761 10.60 -20.17 -0.69
N GLY A 762 10.32 -21.40 -0.23
CA GLY A 762 8.99 -22.02 -0.36
C GLY A 762 7.87 -21.23 0.34
N ASP A 763 8.15 -20.63 1.51
CA ASP A 763 7.18 -19.77 2.22
C ASP A 763 6.99 -18.41 1.50
N VAL A 764 7.99 -17.90 0.75
CA VAL A 764 7.85 -16.71 -0.13
C VAL A 764 6.94 -17.02 -1.30
N GLU A 765 7.22 -18.10 -2.03
CA GLU A 765 6.39 -18.53 -3.15
C GLU A 765 4.94 -18.78 -2.71
N LEU A 766 4.74 -19.40 -1.54
CA LEU A 766 3.42 -19.66 -0.97
C LEU A 766 2.67 -18.35 -0.66
N PHE A 767 3.34 -17.38 -0.04
CA PHE A 767 2.79 -16.05 0.20
C PHE A 767 2.40 -15.36 -1.11
N LEU A 768 3.30 -15.33 -2.11
CA LEU A 768 3.06 -14.66 -3.39
C LEU A 768 1.87 -15.28 -4.15
N ASN A 769 1.82 -16.61 -4.24
CA ASN A 769 0.74 -17.33 -4.93
C ASN A 769 -0.64 -17.14 -4.26
N GLN A 770 -0.72 -16.88 -2.95
CA GLN A 770 -1.99 -16.57 -2.29
C GLN A 770 -2.30 -15.06 -2.27
N MET A 771 -1.30 -14.19 -2.11
CA MET A 771 -1.50 -12.75 -2.02
C MET A 771 -1.88 -12.12 -3.38
N ILE A 772 -1.47 -12.69 -4.50
CA ILE A 772 -1.91 -12.25 -5.84
C ILE A 772 -3.44 -12.37 -6.02
N PRO A 773 -4.08 -13.56 -5.90
CA PRO A 773 -5.54 -13.69 -5.98
C PRO A 773 -6.28 -12.88 -4.91
N HIS A 774 -5.71 -12.77 -3.70
CA HIS A 774 -6.23 -11.91 -2.64
C HIS A 774 -6.29 -10.42 -3.07
N HIS A 775 -5.20 -9.87 -3.60
CA HIS A 775 -5.18 -8.49 -4.08
C HIS A 775 -6.07 -8.28 -5.33
N ILE A 776 -6.13 -9.25 -6.26
CA ILE A 776 -7.05 -9.16 -7.42
C ILE A 776 -8.51 -9.12 -6.96
N ASN A 777 -8.86 -9.87 -5.92
CA ASN A 777 -10.17 -9.83 -5.29
C ASN A 777 -10.49 -8.44 -4.74
N ALA A 778 -9.60 -7.84 -3.95
CA ALA A 778 -9.81 -6.47 -3.44
C ALA A 778 -9.92 -5.41 -4.55
N VAL A 779 -9.10 -5.48 -5.60
CA VAL A 779 -9.20 -4.59 -6.77
C VAL A 779 -10.58 -4.73 -7.44
N ASN A 780 -11.05 -5.95 -7.68
CA ASN A 780 -12.37 -6.19 -8.26
C ASN A 780 -13.51 -5.71 -7.33
N MET A 781 -13.41 -5.92 -6.02
CA MET A 781 -14.41 -5.43 -5.06
C MET A 781 -14.49 -3.90 -5.05
N ALA A 782 -13.33 -3.23 -5.09
CA ALA A 782 -13.27 -1.78 -5.08
C ALA A 782 -13.84 -1.19 -6.38
N LYS A 783 -13.51 -1.76 -7.54
CA LYS A 783 -14.12 -1.36 -8.82
C LYS A 783 -15.63 -1.62 -8.82
N ALA A 784 -16.07 -2.79 -8.37
CA ALA A 784 -17.49 -3.13 -8.34
C ALA A 784 -18.30 -2.13 -7.50
N LEU A 785 -17.78 -1.69 -6.35
CA LEU A 785 -18.49 -0.70 -5.53
C LEU A 785 -18.53 0.67 -6.24
N LEU A 786 -17.43 1.13 -6.85
CA LEU A 786 -17.43 2.36 -7.66
C LEU A 786 -18.38 2.28 -8.86
N TYR A 787 -18.66 1.08 -9.39
CA TYR A 787 -19.57 0.87 -10.52
C TYR A 787 -21.07 0.93 -10.14
N THR A 788 -21.42 0.82 -8.86
CA THR A 788 -22.83 0.87 -8.38
C THR A 788 -23.42 2.28 -8.27
N ASP A 789 -22.61 3.34 -8.43
CA ASP A 789 -22.95 4.72 -8.02
C ASP A 789 -23.32 4.86 -6.51
N ALA A 790 -23.02 3.88 -5.65
CA ALA A 790 -23.37 3.91 -4.21
C ALA A 790 -22.48 4.84 -3.36
N VAL A 791 -21.42 5.39 -3.94
CA VAL A 791 -20.45 6.30 -3.33
C VAL A 791 -20.54 7.64 -4.05
N ASP A 792 -21.06 8.69 -3.39
CA ASP A 792 -21.23 10.03 -3.99
C ASP A 792 -20.15 10.99 -3.50
N CYS A 793 -18.98 10.97 -4.16
CA CYS A 793 -17.95 12.00 -3.99
C CYS A 793 -17.78 12.83 -5.28
N PRO A 794 -18.46 13.98 -5.42
CA PRO A 794 -18.35 14.82 -6.62
C PRO A 794 -16.98 15.51 -6.78
N SER A 795 -16.10 15.39 -5.78
CA SER A 795 -14.75 15.95 -5.76
C SER A 795 -13.98 15.38 -4.56
N LEU A 796 -12.94 14.57 -4.79
CA LEU A 796 -11.97 14.19 -3.74
C LEU A 796 -11.22 15.40 -3.16
N VAL A 797 -11.24 16.55 -3.85
CA VAL A 797 -10.84 17.82 -3.23
C VAL A 797 -11.92 18.21 -2.22
N PRO A 798 -11.66 18.26 -0.90
CA PRO A 798 -12.58 18.88 0.04
C PRO A 798 -12.81 20.32 -0.41
N SER A 799 -14.07 20.72 -0.60
CA SER A 799 -14.38 22.03 -1.18
C SER A 799 -13.78 23.12 -0.30
N VAL A 800 -12.83 23.89 -0.84
CA VAL A 800 -11.98 24.83 -0.09
C VAL A 800 -12.77 25.98 0.57
N SER A 801 -13.42 25.68 1.68
CA SER A 801 -13.55 26.58 2.82
C SER A 801 -12.37 26.32 3.75
N ALA A 802 -11.59 27.37 4.05
CA ALA A 802 -10.46 27.35 4.96
C ALA A 802 -10.89 27.29 6.45
N ASP A 803 -11.87 26.43 6.72
CA ASP A 803 -12.59 26.20 7.99
C ASP A 803 -13.02 24.72 8.10
N MET A 804 -12.70 23.87 7.10
CA MET A 804 -12.86 22.41 7.22
C MET A 804 -11.65 21.83 7.94
N SER A 805 -11.94 21.12 9.02
CA SER A 805 -11.01 20.18 9.65
C SER A 805 -11.03 18.85 8.89
N SER A 806 -10.09 17.94 9.21
CA SER A 806 -10.13 16.55 8.71
C SER A 806 -11.43 15.82 9.04
N ALA A 807 -12.19 16.29 10.05
CA ALA A 807 -13.50 15.75 10.44
C ALA A 807 -14.67 16.17 9.51
N ASP A 808 -14.44 16.98 8.47
CA ASP A 808 -15.48 17.47 7.56
C ASP A 808 -15.50 16.77 6.18
N VAL A 809 -14.58 15.82 5.92
CA VAL A 809 -14.64 14.96 4.72
C VAL A 809 -15.76 13.94 4.91
N SER A 810 -16.73 13.89 4.00
CA SER A 810 -17.81 12.90 4.06
C SER A 810 -17.29 11.48 3.89
N ASP A 811 -17.85 10.51 4.63
CA ASP A 811 -17.50 9.09 4.55
C ASP A 811 -17.39 8.59 3.10
N ASP A 812 -18.28 9.04 2.19
CA ASP A 812 -18.25 8.68 0.77
C ASP A 812 -16.97 9.14 0.03
N CYS A 813 -16.40 10.31 0.38
CA CYS A 813 -15.14 10.77 -0.21
C CYS A 813 -13.93 10.05 0.40
N SER A 814 -13.96 9.80 1.72
CA SER A 814 -12.97 8.96 2.39
C SER A 814 -12.98 7.52 1.87
N LEU A 815 -14.17 7.00 1.52
CA LEU A 815 -14.35 5.69 0.92
C LEU A 815 -13.90 5.67 -0.54
N GLU A 816 -14.22 6.69 -1.35
CA GLU A 816 -13.67 6.77 -2.71
C GLU A 816 -12.13 6.83 -2.73
N ALA A 817 -11.51 7.56 -1.79
CA ALA A 817 -10.06 7.57 -1.63
C ALA A 817 -9.52 6.16 -1.34
N ILE A 818 -10.10 5.42 -0.38
CA ILE A 818 -9.73 4.02 -0.08
C ILE A 818 -9.94 3.10 -1.29
N LEU A 819 -11.06 3.23 -2.02
CA LEU A 819 -11.35 2.42 -3.20
C LEU A 819 -10.31 2.65 -4.31
N ARG A 820 -9.91 3.91 -4.53
CA ARG A 820 -8.82 4.25 -5.46
C ARG A 820 -7.48 3.73 -4.95
N GLU A 821 -7.16 3.93 -3.67
CA GLU A 821 -5.93 3.39 -3.05
C GLU A 821 -5.80 1.87 -3.25
N ILE A 822 -6.89 1.12 -3.04
CA ILE A 822 -6.94 -0.33 -3.28
C ILE A 822 -6.65 -0.62 -4.76
N ILE A 823 -7.33 0.05 -5.70
CA ILE A 823 -7.15 -0.18 -7.14
C ILE A 823 -5.72 0.14 -7.60
N GLY A 824 -5.13 1.27 -7.19
CA GLY A 824 -3.79 1.69 -7.61
C GLY A 824 -2.68 0.87 -6.95
N ASN A 825 -2.60 0.92 -5.62
CA ASN A 825 -1.54 0.27 -4.85
C ASN A 825 -1.56 -1.25 -5.03
N GLN A 826 -2.73 -1.90 -4.96
CA GLN A 826 -2.75 -3.36 -5.02
C GLN A 826 -2.46 -3.89 -6.43
N ASN A 827 -2.84 -3.17 -7.51
CA ASN A 827 -2.37 -3.50 -8.86
C ASN A 827 -0.85 -3.40 -9.00
N TYR A 828 -0.23 -2.36 -8.45
CA TYR A 828 1.23 -2.23 -8.45
C TYR A 828 1.91 -3.34 -7.63
N GLN A 829 1.37 -3.66 -6.43
CA GLN A 829 1.85 -4.79 -5.62
C GLN A 829 1.67 -6.14 -6.35
N ILE A 830 0.57 -6.35 -7.09
CA ILE A 830 0.39 -7.53 -7.95
C ILE A 830 1.52 -7.64 -8.99
N GLN A 831 1.89 -6.54 -9.64
CA GLN A 831 2.99 -6.54 -10.61
C GLN A 831 4.35 -6.83 -9.95
N ILE A 832 4.63 -6.25 -8.77
CA ILE A 832 5.82 -6.59 -7.97
C ILE A 832 5.85 -8.10 -7.66
N MET A 833 4.73 -8.67 -7.21
CA MET A 833 4.64 -10.08 -6.82
C MET A 833 4.86 -11.03 -8.02
N TYR A 834 4.30 -10.73 -9.20
CA TYR A 834 4.60 -11.47 -10.42
C TYR A 834 6.07 -11.32 -10.87
N GLY A 835 6.66 -10.15 -10.67
CA GLY A 835 8.10 -9.92 -10.86
C GLY A 835 8.95 -10.84 -9.96
N MET A 836 8.62 -10.91 -8.66
CA MET A 836 9.28 -11.79 -7.71
C MET A 836 9.12 -13.28 -8.05
N LEU A 837 7.93 -13.72 -8.49
CA LEU A 837 7.71 -15.09 -8.94
C LEU A 837 8.62 -15.43 -10.13
N LYS A 838 8.66 -14.54 -11.13
CA LYS A 838 9.51 -14.69 -12.32
C LYS A 838 11.00 -14.72 -11.98
N ASP A 839 11.48 -13.78 -11.17
CA ASP A 839 12.91 -13.66 -10.84
C ASP A 839 13.37 -14.76 -9.87
N GLY A 840 12.47 -15.27 -9.02
CA GLY A 840 12.68 -16.48 -8.21
C GLY A 840 12.61 -17.79 -9.01
N GLY A 841 12.13 -17.77 -10.25
CA GLY A 841 11.93 -18.96 -11.09
C GLY A 841 10.75 -19.84 -10.65
N PHE A 842 9.77 -19.25 -9.96
CA PHE A 842 8.55 -19.89 -9.48
C PHE A 842 7.45 -19.89 -10.55
N PRO A 843 6.51 -20.84 -10.53
CA PRO A 843 5.36 -20.80 -11.42
C PRO A 843 4.45 -19.59 -11.10
N LYS A 844 3.77 -19.05 -12.12
CA LYS A 844 2.82 -17.92 -11.95
C LYS A 844 1.60 -18.29 -11.09
N THR A 845 1.23 -19.59 -11.04
CA THR A 845 0.24 -20.15 -10.11
C THR A 845 0.70 -21.53 -9.63
N ASN A 846 0.27 -21.96 -8.43
CA ASN A 846 0.62 -23.27 -7.86
C ASN A 846 -0.61 -23.90 -7.18
N ASP A 847 -1.75 -23.87 -7.85
CA ASP A 847 -3.07 -24.15 -7.26
C ASP A 847 -3.28 -25.64 -6.96
N CYS A 848 -4.22 -25.92 -6.06
CA CYS A 848 -4.73 -27.25 -5.81
C CYS A 848 -6.24 -27.25 -5.54
N VAL A 849 -6.92 -28.29 -6.00
CA VAL A 849 -8.36 -28.43 -5.79
C VAL A 849 -8.62 -29.21 -4.49
N VAL A 850 -9.36 -28.61 -3.56
CA VAL A 850 -9.87 -29.26 -2.34
C VAL A 850 -11.36 -29.54 -2.52
N ASP A 851 -11.80 -30.78 -2.30
CA ASP A 851 -13.20 -31.16 -2.48
C ASP A 851 -14.11 -30.51 -1.41
N ILE A 852 -15.04 -29.66 -1.82
CA ILE A 852 -16.10 -29.12 -0.96
C ILE A 852 -17.38 -29.93 -1.17
N LEU A 853 -17.82 -30.70 -0.18
CA LEU A 853 -18.98 -31.60 -0.29
C LEU A 853 -20.30 -30.91 0.07
N GLY A 854 -20.71 -29.94 -0.77
CA GLY A 854 -22.07 -29.37 -0.76
C GLY A 854 -22.97 -29.90 -1.90
N LEU A 855 -22.38 -30.35 -3.01
CA LEU A 855 -23.11 -30.68 -4.24
C LEU A 855 -23.75 -32.10 -4.19
N VAL A 856 -25.07 -32.16 -4.02
CA VAL A 856 -25.92 -33.36 -4.16
C VAL A 856 -27.07 -33.15 -5.16
#